data_AF-A0AAZ1XP97-F1
#
_entry.id   AF-A0AAZ1XP97-F1
#
_cell.length_a   1.000
_cell.length_b   1.000
_cell.length_c   1.000
_cell.angle_alpha   90.00
_cell.angle_beta   90.00
_cell.angle_gamma   90.00
#
_symmetry.space_group_name_H-M   'P 1'
#
loop_
_entity.id
_entity.type
_entity.pdbx_description
1 polymer ?
#
loop_
_entity_poly.entity_id
_entity_poly.type
_entity_poly.pdbx_seq_one_letter_code
_entity_poly.pdbx_strand_id
1 'polypeptide(L)'
;MVRPLLFLSALIELACAQQIITPSSVLNISSCPITYYGKKYEQLYVTITTENFALCFDGFFKTQTGGDCLVGPTASYVTLHIDSRNSKLESQVHQEVPSIKASMECSLEFFMEYTNTTSADLYLLSFGKQAALFVFTDVTTKVDFEVHIGGIKVTTVYKNTVQDISGCRHSGTAYEPDTVVSSNPDTCSILTCSETAVLETLGCGPLERCQGNNTCVVDTTCTVTGPTVINVHGQVNSIKDRCAYSLVSIPSIPNFYLMANFRDRRREDVSFLDSVILHLDGPGVHSHLEQGGTVWLDDSTLTLSSSPQLVHGVQLSKDQTGVTAKLSLSNLTISVFFDGDTAQIRLEGPAGSSVEGLCGNSSRSLSDLRLSEYSSTSCEMQYSEPADSTINCTSVTERCNLLKEAPFSSCNSDIDPEPYITACTDTLCKYPAVDGLNCQFLKAYARACSLHNHTLDGWTLKTGCSSEAFCQDRTCSDHEFCGEKTVSGDTRCFCRAIFASKYQANNSLGDPTVCMQDSASLTLVGCLLEDKGIDYSTLHLNDPTCRGQMDELTHMVTFSFNSSNRCGTVVTANNSYIVYQNTIRSQNYSSDVISRHDQVQINFSCVHSQPNINTATFRIRDCSVAQKISCGVWNYTLIIKAYTDAGQTQVVQLNSEVRLNQRIWVELETNGLDGSMVTVVSDSCWATDQASPTSSPRHDLIINGCANPADPTVAVEENGLGTSSLFSFNMFRFIGGSGEVYLHCKLHLCPKEDTSCTPNCNAAARRHRSVGSKYEGEASISMSWTH
;
A
#
# COMPACT_ATOMS: atom_id res chain seq x y z
N MET A 1 -17.38 46.42 33.47
CA MET A 1 -18.78 46.08 33.77
C MET A 1 -18.82 44.93 34.76
N VAL A 2 -19.16 45.25 36.01
CA VAL A 2 -20.09 44.54 36.92
C VAL A 2 -20.22 43.00 36.83
N ARG A 3 -19.62 42.40 37.87
CA ARG A 3 -20.07 41.33 38.79
C ARG A 3 -20.09 39.82 38.43
N PRO A 4 -19.57 38.98 39.38
CA PRO A 4 -19.65 37.52 39.45
C PRO A 4 -20.94 37.07 40.16
N LEU A 5 -21.19 35.77 40.37
CA LEU A 5 -21.85 35.20 41.57
C LEU A 5 -21.75 33.66 41.63
N LEU A 6 -21.15 33.21 42.73
CA LEU A 6 -21.56 32.12 43.63
C LEU A 6 -21.54 30.65 43.20
N PHE A 7 -20.58 29.96 43.81
CA PHE A 7 -20.72 28.63 44.42
C PHE A 7 -22.12 28.39 45.01
N LEU A 8 -22.82 27.37 44.50
CA LEU A 8 -23.81 26.61 45.26
C LEU A 8 -23.31 25.17 45.36
N SER A 9 -22.69 24.84 46.49
CA SER A 9 -22.50 23.47 46.94
C SER A 9 -23.85 22.95 47.43
N ALA A 10 -24.55 22.19 46.60
CA ALA A 10 -25.68 21.40 47.03
C ALA A 10 -25.15 20.11 47.69
N LEU A 11 -25.19 20.08 49.02
CA LEU A 11 -25.23 18.84 49.78
C LEU A 11 -26.55 18.14 49.45
N ILE A 12 -26.49 17.15 48.56
CA ILE A 12 -27.54 16.15 48.42
C ILE A 12 -27.19 15.06 49.43
N GLU A 13 -27.83 15.09 50.60
CA GLU A 13 -28.02 13.85 51.36
C GLU A 13 -28.85 12.92 50.48
N LEU A 14 -28.19 11.92 49.89
CA LEU A 14 -28.88 10.82 49.22
C LEU A 14 -29.62 10.04 50.30
N ALA A 15 -30.95 10.19 50.32
CA ALA A 15 -31.84 9.32 51.04
C ALA A 15 -31.54 7.87 50.62
N CYS A 16 -30.97 7.11 51.55
CA CYS A 16 -30.54 5.75 51.31
C CYS A 16 -31.80 4.86 51.20
N ALA A 17 -31.95 4.16 50.07
CA ALA A 17 -33.14 3.38 49.76
C ALA A 17 -33.10 2.04 50.50
N GLN A 18 -33.77 1.96 51.66
CA GLN A 18 -33.97 0.69 52.37
C GLN A 18 -35.03 -0.14 51.64
N GLN A 19 -34.67 -1.34 51.17
CA GLN A 19 -35.58 -2.24 50.46
C GLN A 19 -36.04 -3.37 51.38
N ILE A 20 -37.36 -3.51 51.57
CA ILE A 20 -37.97 -4.65 52.27
C ILE A 20 -37.98 -5.86 51.32
N ILE A 21 -37.46 -7.00 51.79
CA ILE A 21 -37.33 -8.21 50.98
C ILE A 21 -38.53 -9.13 51.25
N THR A 22 -39.26 -9.48 50.20
CA THR A 22 -40.36 -10.46 50.27
C THR A 22 -39.84 -11.87 49.95
N PRO A 23 -40.57 -12.93 50.36
CA PRO A 23 -40.19 -14.29 50.00
C PRO A 23 -40.07 -14.46 48.48
N SER A 24 -38.92 -15.00 48.01
CA SER A 24 -38.60 -15.18 46.58
C SER A 24 -38.44 -13.85 45.82
N SER A 25 -37.51 -13.01 46.25
CA SER A 25 -37.18 -11.72 45.62
C SER A 25 -35.93 -11.81 44.73
N VAL A 26 -35.89 -11.00 43.66
CA VAL A 26 -34.67 -10.73 42.90
C VAL A 26 -34.22 -9.31 43.22
N LEU A 27 -32.99 -9.16 43.69
CA LEU A 27 -32.38 -7.90 44.10
C LEU A 27 -31.38 -7.46 43.05
N ASN A 28 -31.45 -6.19 42.63
CA ASN A 28 -30.47 -5.58 41.75
C ASN A 28 -29.35 -4.98 42.60
N ILE A 29 -28.14 -5.50 42.44
CA ILE A 29 -26.93 -5.03 43.13
C ILE A 29 -25.91 -4.46 42.15
N SER A 30 -26.33 -4.03 40.96
CA SER A 30 -25.43 -3.43 39.96
C SER A 30 -24.68 -2.19 40.46
N SER A 31 -25.21 -1.48 41.46
CA SER A 31 -24.52 -0.37 42.15
C SER A 31 -23.44 -0.85 43.13
N CYS A 32 -23.49 -2.10 43.58
CA CYS A 32 -22.47 -2.74 44.39
C CYS A 32 -22.30 -4.22 44.00
N PRO A 33 -21.68 -4.50 42.86
CA PRO A 33 -21.52 -5.86 42.39
C PRO A 33 -20.58 -6.65 43.31
N ILE A 34 -20.91 -7.91 43.52
CA ILE A 34 -20.12 -8.83 44.36
C ILE A 34 -19.39 -9.83 43.46
N THR A 35 -18.08 -9.95 43.65
CA THR A 35 -17.27 -11.01 43.03
C THR A 35 -17.20 -12.20 43.97
N TYR A 36 -17.97 -13.25 43.69
CA TYR A 36 -18.04 -14.46 44.50
C TYR A 36 -17.20 -15.57 43.85
N TYR A 37 -16.07 -15.93 44.46
CA TYR A 37 -15.10 -16.90 43.93
C TYR A 37 -14.80 -16.71 42.43
N GLY A 38 -14.48 -15.47 42.04
CA GLY A 38 -14.00 -15.12 40.71
C GLY A 38 -15.11 -14.84 39.69
N LYS A 39 -16.37 -15.03 40.05
CA LYS A 39 -17.52 -14.65 39.20
C LYS A 39 -18.21 -13.41 39.75
N LYS A 40 -18.30 -12.37 38.91
CA LYS A 40 -18.98 -11.12 39.26
C LYS A 40 -20.48 -11.26 39.07
N TYR A 41 -21.24 -10.82 40.07
CA TYR A 41 -22.69 -10.86 40.10
C TYR A 41 -23.27 -9.47 40.35
N GLU A 42 -24.29 -9.14 39.56
CA GLU A 42 -25.03 -7.87 39.63
C GLU A 42 -26.48 -8.08 40.08
N GLN A 43 -26.85 -9.32 40.37
CA GLN A 43 -28.17 -9.72 40.86
C GLN A 43 -28.03 -10.76 41.97
N LEU A 44 -28.98 -10.72 42.92
CA LEU A 44 -29.12 -11.71 43.97
C LEU A 44 -30.55 -12.25 44.00
N TYR A 45 -30.69 -13.54 44.29
CA TYR A 45 -31.95 -14.23 44.44
C TYR A 45 -32.14 -14.61 45.90
N VAL A 46 -33.12 -14.01 46.56
CA VAL A 46 -33.42 -14.29 47.96
C VAL A 46 -34.56 -15.28 48.05
N THR A 47 -34.33 -16.39 48.74
CA THR A 47 -35.34 -17.40 49.05
C THR A 47 -35.51 -17.48 50.56
N ILE A 48 -36.73 -17.22 51.05
CA ILE A 48 -37.07 -17.35 52.47
C ILE A 48 -38.07 -18.48 52.60
N THR A 49 -37.71 -19.52 53.35
CA THR A 49 -38.55 -20.69 53.61
C THR A 49 -38.84 -20.82 55.10
N THR A 50 -39.64 -21.81 55.49
CA THR A 50 -39.87 -22.12 56.92
C THR A 50 -38.64 -22.64 57.64
N GLU A 51 -37.62 -23.11 56.91
CA GLU A 51 -36.43 -23.73 57.48
C GLU A 51 -35.19 -22.85 57.32
N ASN A 52 -35.00 -22.28 56.11
CA ASN A 52 -33.76 -21.58 55.76
C ASN A 52 -34.04 -20.24 55.07
N PHE A 53 -33.11 -19.31 55.27
CA PHE A 53 -32.88 -18.15 54.43
C PHE A 53 -31.73 -18.48 53.47
N ALA A 54 -31.90 -18.19 52.18
CA ALA A 54 -30.86 -18.40 51.18
C ALA A 54 -30.70 -17.17 50.30
N LEU A 55 -29.46 -16.72 50.14
CA LEU A 55 -29.04 -15.66 49.25
C LEU A 55 -28.19 -16.27 48.13
N CYS A 56 -28.73 -16.36 46.92
CA CYS A 56 -28.07 -17.03 45.80
C CYS A 56 -27.70 -16.08 44.68
N PHE A 57 -26.60 -16.38 44.00
CA PHE A 57 -26.03 -15.60 42.91
C PHE A 57 -26.45 -16.10 41.53
N ASP A 58 -26.90 -17.35 41.41
CA ASP A 58 -27.18 -18.04 40.15
C ASP A 58 -28.61 -18.64 40.05
N GLY A 59 -29.58 -17.95 40.66
CA GLY A 59 -31.00 -18.29 40.63
C GLY A 59 -31.57 -18.58 42.01
N PHE A 60 -32.87 -18.89 42.09
CA PHE A 60 -33.50 -19.23 43.37
C PHE A 60 -32.97 -20.54 43.96
N PHE A 61 -32.86 -20.58 45.29
CA PHE A 61 -32.32 -21.73 46.01
C PHE A 61 -33.18 -22.98 45.80
N LYS A 62 -32.54 -24.10 45.43
CA LYS A 62 -33.17 -25.41 45.27
C LYS A 62 -32.37 -26.45 46.04
N THR A 63 -33.03 -27.18 46.94
CA THR A 63 -32.40 -28.19 47.81
C THR A 63 -31.75 -29.37 47.07
N GLN A 64 -32.17 -29.66 45.82
CA GLN A 64 -31.69 -30.79 45.02
C GLN A 64 -30.54 -30.46 44.08
N THR A 65 -30.45 -29.22 43.60
CA THR A 65 -29.44 -28.78 42.61
C THR A 65 -28.42 -27.81 43.19
N GLY A 66 -28.70 -27.23 44.36
CA GLY A 66 -27.89 -26.18 44.96
C GLY A 66 -27.73 -24.97 44.02
N GLY A 67 -26.64 -24.24 44.22
CA GLY A 67 -26.24 -23.05 43.48
C GLY A 67 -25.06 -22.37 44.18
N ASP A 68 -24.63 -21.22 43.67
CA ASP A 68 -23.76 -20.29 44.38
C ASP A 68 -24.61 -19.55 45.41
N CYS A 69 -24.55 -19.96 46.68
CA CYS A 69 -25.49 -19.50 47.68
C CYS A 69 -24.86 -19.33 49.07
N LEU A 70 -25.39 -18.38 49.83
CA LEU A 70 -25.25 -18.31 51.28
C LEU A 70 -26.53 -18.82 51.91
N VAL A 71 -26.44 -19.86 52.73
CA VAL A 71 -27.60 -20.50 53.36
C VAL A 71 -27.49 -20.36 54.87
N GLY A 72 -28.48 -19.73 55.49
CA GLY A 72 -28.53 -19.50 56.93
C GLY A 72 -29.92 -19.77 57.52
N PRO A 73 -30.09 -19.53 58.82
CA PRO A 73 -31.37 -19.71 59.50
C PRO A 73 -32.44 -18.77 58.93
N THR A 74 -33.70 -19.22 58.89
CA THR A 74 -34.82 -18.38 58.43
C THR A 74 -35.06 -17.17 59.35
N ALA A 75 -35.30 -16.00 58.76
CA ALA A 75 -35.59 -14.75 59.45
C ALA A 75 -37.04 -14.30 59.16
N SER A 76 -37.68 -13.69 60.15
CA SER A 76 -39.06 -13.20 60.05
C SER A 76 -39.19 -11.92 59.22
N TYR A 77 -38.13 -11.11 59.20
CA TYR A 77 -38.07 -9.86 58.46
C TYR A 77 -36.63 -9.64 57.97
N VAL A 78 -36.48 -9.22 56.71
CA VAL A 78 -35.17 -8.95 56.10
C VAL A 78 -35.23 -7.67 55.27
N THR A 79 -34.25 -6.78 55.46
CA THR A 79 -34.06 -5.59 54.62
C THR A 79 -32.66 -5.55 54.03
N LEU A 80 -32.53 -5.03 52.82
CA LEU A 80 -31.24 -4.74 52.18
C LEU A 80 -30.92 -3.25 52.25
N HIS A 81 -29.68 -2.94 52.62
CA HIS A 81 -29.03 -1.66 52.43
C HIS A 81 -27.84 -1.81 51.48
N ILE A 82 -27.65 -0.83 50.58
CA ILE A 82 -26.47 -0.77 49.72
C ILE A 82 -25.71 0.50 50.08
N ASP A 83 -24.53 0.32 50.65
CA ASP A 83 -23.68 1.40 51.12
C ASP A 83 -22.48 1.62 50.21
N SER A 84 -22.09 2.89 50.09
CA SER A 84 -20.76 3.25 49.63
C SER A 84 -19.70 2.81 50.64
N ARG A 85 -18.43 2.83 50.24
CA ARG A 85 -17.25 2.57 51.09
C ARG A 85 -17.40 3.03 52.56
N ASN A 86 -17.33 2.07 53.48
CA ASN A 86 -17.23 2.26 54.93
C ASN A 86 -15.82 1.91 55.44
N SER A 87 -15.08 2.94 55.86
CA SER A 87 -13.67 2.81 56.28
C SER A 87 -13.46 1.99 57.56
N LYS A 88 -14.46 1.91 58.45
CA LYS A 88 -14.36 1.11 59.68
C LYS A 88 -14.47 -0.38 59.39
N LEU A 89 -15.45 -0.76 58.57
CA LEU A 89 -15.63 -2.12 58.09
C LEU A 89 -14.43 -2.59 57.28
N GLU A 90 -13.92 -1.73 56.38
CA GLU A 90 -12.69 -2.01 55.62
C GLU A 90 -11.50 -2.29 56.54
N SER A 91 -11.28 -1.46 57.56
CA SER A 91 -10.18 -1.66 58.52
C SER A 91 -10.33 -2.95 59.32
N GLN A 92 -11.55 -3.38 59.64
CA GLN A 92 -11.80 -4.65 60.31
C GLN A 92 -11.50 -5.84 59.41
N VAL A 93 -11.93 -5.79 58.14
CA VAL A 93 -11.63 -6.84 57.15
C VAL A 93 -10.13 -7.00 56.95
N HIS A 94 -9.39 -5.91 56.75
CA HIS A 94 -7.93 -5.99 56.57
C HIS A 94 -7.20 -6.53 57.81
N GLN A 95 -7.77 -6.37 59.01
CA GLN A 95 -7.22 -6.90 60.25
C GLN A 95 -7.50 -8.40 60.43
N GLU A 96 -8.72 -8.86 60.13
CA GLU A 96 -9.15 -10.25 60.32
C GLU A 96 -8.79 -11.15 59.13
N VAL A 97 -8.76 -10.59 57.92
CA VAL A 97 -8.53 -11.29 56.65
C VAL A 97 -7.40 -10.59 55.86
N PRO A 98 -6.13 -10.86 56.19
CA PRO A 98 -4.98 -10.20 55.55
C PRO A 98 -4.80 -10.54 54.06
N SER A 99 -5.50 -11.55 53.55
CA SER A 99 -5.52 -11.92 52.12
C SER A 99 -6.20 -10.86 51.25
N ILE A 100 -7.11 -10.05 51.82
CA ILE A 100 -7.78 -8.97 51.11
C ILE A 100 -6.91 -7.71 51.20
N LYS A 101 -6.35 -7.29 50.07
CA LYS A 101 -5.42 -6.14 49.98
C LYS A 101 -6.04 -4.92 49.30
N ALA A 102 -7.05 -5.13 48.47
CA ALA A 102 -7.74 -4.06 47.76
C ALA A 102 -8.53 -3.15 48.73
N SER A 103 -8.88 -1.94 48.25
CA SER A 103 -9.76 -1.03 48.99
C SER A 103 -11.22 -1.37 48.76
N MET A 104 -12.05 -1.17 49.79
CA MET A 104 -13.48 -1.47 49.68
C MET A 104 -14.17 -0.47 48.76
N GLU A 105 -14.94 -0.97 47.80
CA GLU A 105 -15.70 -0.15 46.85
C GLU A 105 -17.07 0.18 47.45
N CYS A 106 -17.74 -0.82 48.01
CA CYS A 106 -19.11 -0.75 48.50
C CYS A 106 -19.46 -1.97 49.36
N SER A 107 -20.62 -1.96 50.01
CA SER A 107 -21.13 -3.07 50.80
C SER A 107 -22.64 -3.27 50.65
N LEU A 108 -23.09 -4.52 50.79
CA LEU A 108 -24.49 -4.89 50.94
C LEU A 108 -24.70 -5.31 52.39
N GLU A 109 -25.61 -4.64 53.10
CA GLU A 109 -26.00 -4.98 54.48
C GLU A 109 -27.40 -5.60 54.47
N PHE A 110 -27.49 -6.84 54.92
CA PHE A 110 -28.76 -7.52 55.14
C PHE A 110 -29.07 -7.53 56.63
N PHE A 111 -29.97 -6.65 57.06
CA PHE A 111 -30.52 -6.69 58.41
C PHE A 111 -31.59 -7.78 58.48
N MET A 112 -31.42 -8.73 59.41
CA MET A 112 -32.31 -9.87 59.59
C MET A 112 -32.85 -9.90 61.01
N GLU A 113 -34.18 -9.94 61.15
CA GLU A 113 -34.86 -10.08 62.43
C GLU A 113 -35.42 -11.50 62.59
N TYR A 114 -35.00 -12.22 63.63
CA TYR A 114 -35.45 -13.58 63.94
C TYR A 114 -36.60 -13.57 64.95
N THR A 115 -36.49 -12.71 65.97
CA THR A 115 -37.53 -12.40 66.95
C THR A 115 -37.44 -10.92 67.30
N ASN A 116 -38.45 -10.37 67.97
CA ASN A 116 -38.46 -8.96 68.42
C ASN A 116 -37.25 -8.53 69.30
N THR A 117 -36.42 -9.48 69.74
CA THR A 117 -35.23 -9.23 70.56
C THR A 117 -33.94 -9.78 69.94
N THR A 118 -34.01 -10.37 68.75
CA THR A 118 -32.91 -11.13 68.13
C THR A 118 -32.76 -10.71 66.67
N SER A 119 -31.68 -9.99 66.36
CA SER A 119 -31.32 -9.60 64.99
C SER A 119 -29.85 -9.92 64.67
N ALA A 120 -29.55 -9.99 63.39
CA ALA A 120 -28.18 -10.10 62.89
C ALA A 120 -28.03 -9.34 61.57
N ASP A 121 -26.82 -8.84 61.34
CA ASP A 121 -26.44 -8.18 60.10
C ASP A 121 -25.50 -9.11 59.31
N LEU A 122 -25.82 -9.31 58.03
CA LEU A 122 -24.97 -10.02 57.09
C LEU A 122 -24.44 -9.02 56.07
N TYR A 123 -23.13 -8.82 56.08
CA TYR A 123 -22.44 -7.93 55.15
C TYR A 123 -21.78 -8.71 54.03
N LEU A 124 -22.09 -8.37 52.79
CA LEU A 124 -21.28 -8.72 51.62
C LEU A 124 -20.47 -7.48 51.20
N LEU A 125 -19.15 -7.59 51.30
CA LEU A 125 -18.23 -6.47 51.13
C LEU A 125 -17.49 -6.64 49.81
N SER A 126 -17.56 -5.64 48.93
CA SER A 126 -16.91 -5.68 47.62
C SER A 126 -15.60 -4.92 47.61
N PHE A 127 -14.54 -5.57 47.14
CA PHE A 127 -13.20 -5.01 46.97
C PHE A 127 -12.75 -5.15 45.50
N GLY A 128 -13.71 -5.01 44.57
CA GLY A 128 -13.50 -5.23 43.14
C GLY A 128 -13.43 -6.71 42.77
N LYS A 129 -12.21 -7.26 42.69
CA LYS A 129 -11.97 -8.69 42.38
C LYS A 129 -11.99 -9.59 43.62
N GLN A 130 -11.79 -9.00 44.79
CA GLN A 130 -11.87 -9.68 46.09
C GLN A 130 -13.22 -9.36 46.76
N ALA A 131 -13.66 -10.21 47.67
CA ALA A 131 -14.87 -10.00 48.45
C ALA A 131 -14.77 -10.66 49.83
N ALA A 132 -15.46 -10.07 50.81
CA ALA A 132 -15.56 -10.61 52.16
C ALA A 132 -17.03 -10.79 52.57
N LEU A 133 -17.26 -11.76 53.45
CA LEU A 133 -18.53 -11.98 54.13
C LEU A 133 -18.33 -11.73 55.62
N PHE A 134 -19.16 -10.88 56.22
CA PHE A 134 -19.12 -10.62 57.65
C PHE A 134 -20.50 -10.80 58.28
N VAL A 135 -20.58 -11.61 59.33
CA VAL A 135 -21.82 -11.85 60.09
C VAL A 135 -21.68 -11.17 61.44
N PHE A 136 -22.50 -10.17 61.73
CA PHE A 136 -22.48 -9.45 63.00
C PHE A 136 -23.76 -9.70 63.81
N THR A 137 -23.63 -10.01 65.10
CA THR A 137 -24.78 -10.12 65.99
C THR A 137 -24.38 -9.98 67.47
N ASP A 138 -25.19 -9.24 68.23
CA ASP A 138 -25.00 -8.98 69.66
C ASP A 138 -25.68 -10.02 70.58
N VAL A 139 -26.36 -11.01 70.00
CA VAL A 139 -27.14 -12.02 70.75
C VAL A 139 -26.42 -13.35 70.89
N THR A 140 -26.78 -14.11 71.93
CA THR A 140 -26.19 -15.41 72.24
C THR A 140 -26.62 -16.52 71.29
N THR A 141 -27.64 -16.30 70.46
CA THR A 141 -28.14 -17.24 69.46
C THR A 141 -27.06 -17.60 68.43
N LYS A 142 -27.22 -18.78 67.81
CA LYS A 142 -26.31 -19.30 66.79
C LYS A 142 -26.84 -18.88 65.42
N VAL A 143 -26.17 -17.93 64.79
CA VAL A 143 -26.47 -17.41 63.45
C VAL A 143 -25.26 -17.70 62.58
N ASP A 144 -25.28 -18.86 61.93
CA ASP A 144 -24.20 -19.33 61.06
C ASP A 144 -24.69 -19.38 59.62
N PHE A 145 -23.81 -19.08 58.68
CA PHE A 145 -24.09 -19.15 57.25
C PHE A 145 -23.18 -20.17 56.57
N GLU A 146 -23.78 -21.03 55.76
CA GLU A 146 -23.05 -21.95 54.90
C GLU A 146 -22.77 -21.30 53.55
N VAL A 147 -21.53 -21.40 53.11
CA VAL A 147 -21.05 -20.91 51.81
C VAL A 147 -21.09 -22.08 50.84
N HIS A 148 -21.95 -21.99 49.82
CA HIS A 148 -22.13 -23.01 48.80
C HIS A 148 -21.67 -22.50 47.44
N ILE A 149 -20.86 -23.32 46.75
CA ILE A 149 -20.35 -23.04 45.40
C ILE A 149 -20.82 -24.18 44.50
N GLY A 150 -21.61 -23.86 43.48
CA GLY A 150 -22.20 -24.88 42.61
C GLY A 150 -22.97 -25.97 43.36
N GLY A 151 -23.56 -25.64 44.52
CA GLY A 151 -24.29 -26.57 45.38
C GLY A 151 -23.45 -27.42 46.34
N ILE A 152 -22.13 -27.24 46.37
CA ILE A 152 -21.23 -27.89 47.33
C ILE A 152 -20.93 -26.93 48.47
N LYS A 153 -21.13 -27.37 49.72
CA LYS A 153 -20.73 -26.62 50.92
C LYS A 153 -19.20 -26.54 51.00
N VAL A 154 -18.65 -25.33 50.97
CA VAL A 154 -17.21 -25.07 51.00
C VAL A 154 -16.74 -24.65 52.40
N THR A 155 -17.50 -23.79 53.08
CA THR A 155 -17.19 -23.39 54.46
C THR A 155 -18.45 -22.99 55.24
N THR A 156 -18.32 -22.80 56.55
CA THR A 156 -19.34 -22.22 57.42
C THR A 156 -18.78 -20.96 58.09
N VAL A 157 -19.48 -19.85 57.93
CA VAL A 157 -19.18 -18.58 58.58
C VAL A 157 -19.95 -18.49 59.88
N TYR A 158 -19.21 -18.30 60.97
CA TYR A 158 -19.77 -18.20 62.31
C TYR A 158 -20.08 -16.75 62.66
N LYS A 159 -20.92 -16.55 63.67
CA LYS A 159 -21.19 -15.19 64.18
C LYS A 159 -19.93 -14.44 64.58
N ASN A 160 -19.92 -13.13 64.32
CA ASN A 160 -18.83 -12.19 64.62
C ASN A 160 -17.48 -12.64 64.02
N THR A 161 -17.52 -13.24 62.83
CA THR A 161 -16.32 -13.60 62.06
C THR A 161 -16.41 -13.04 60.64
N VAL A 162 -15.27 -12.55 60.13
CA VAL A 162 -15.11 -12.19 58.72
C VAL A 162 -14.53 -13.40 57.97
N GLN A 163 -15.13 -13.74 56.84
CA GLN A 163 -14.69 -14.81 55.96
C GLN A 163 -14.28 -14.24 54.60
N ASP A 164 -13.11 -14.65 54.10
CA ASP A 164 -12.73 -14.42 52.71
C ASP A 164 -13.60 -15.28 51.79
N ILE A 165 -14.25 -14.66 50.81
CA ILE A 165 -15.02 -15.33 49.76
C ILE A 165 -14.45 -15.00 48.36
N SER A 166 -13.20 -14.54 48.34
CA SER A 166 -12.38 -14.36 47.13
C SER A 166 -11.88 -15.70 46.62
N GLY A 167 -11.58 -15.75 45.33
CA GLY A 167 -10.99 -16.92 44.68
C GLY A 167 -11.18 -16.88 43.18
N CYS A 168 -10.75 -17.94 42.52
CA CYS A 168 -10.87 -18.09 41.07
C CYS A 168 -11.82 -19.23 40.72
N ARG A 169 -12.44 -19.17 39.55
CA ARG A 169 -13.25 -20.27 39.03
C ARG A 169 -12.71 -20.76 37.70
N HIS A 170 -12.28 -22.01 37.66
CA HIS A 170 -11.80 -22.67 36.44
C HIS A 170 -12.52 -24.00 36.25
N SER A 171 -13.06 -24.23 35.06
CA SER A 171 -13.81 -25.45 34.70
C SER A 171 -14.92 -25.83 35.71
N GLY A 172 -15.60 -24.83 36.28
CA GLY A 172 -16.68 -25.01 37.24
C GLY A 172 -16.25 -25.24 38.71
N THR A 173 -14.95 -25.36 38.97
CA THR A 173 -14.39 -25.54 40.32
C THR A 173 -13.85 -24.21 40.85
N ALA A 174 -14.06 -23.95 42.13
CA ALA A 174 -13.50 -22.78 42.82
C ALA A 174 -12.14 -23.10 43.45
N TYR A 175 -11.22 -22.15 43.36
CA TYR A 175 -9.85 -22.23 43.87
C TYR A 175 -9.60 -21.03 44.77
N GLU A 176 -8.95 -21.25 45.91
CA GLU A 176 -8.53 -20.17 46.81
C GLU A 176 -7.45 -19.29 46.15
N PRO A 177 -7.31 -18.02 46.54
CA PRO A 177 -6.19 -17.18 46.11
C PRO A 177 -4.84 -17.83 46.42
N ASP A 178 -3.83 -17.54 45.60
CA ASP A 178 -2.47 -18.09 45.69
C ASP A 178 -2.38 -19.62 45.55
N THR A 179 -3.20 -20.20 44.68
CA THR A 179 -3.20 -21.65 44.41
C THR A 179 -2.88 -21.97 42.96
N VAL A 180 -2.18 -23.08 42.75
CA VAL A 180 -1.96 -23.64 41.40
C VAL A 180 -3.20 -24.42 40.98
N VAL A 181 -3.85 -23.97 39.92
CA VAL A 181 -5.06 -24.56 39.34
C VAL A 181 -4.70 -25.77 38.48
N SER A 182 -3.71 -25.62 37.61
CA SER A 182 -3.18 -26.70 36.78
C SER A 182 -1.75 -26.39 36.34
N SER A 183 -0.97 -27.43 36.03
CA SER A 183 0.37 -27.30 35.47
C SER A 183 0.55 -28.33 34.36
N ASN A 184 1.05 -27.87 33.22
CA ASN A 184 1.49 -28.71 32.11
C ASN A 184 3.01 -28.58 31.94
N PRO A 185 3.79 -29.58 32.40
CA PRO A 185 5.24 -29.56 32.33
C PRO A 185 5.80 -29.50 30.90
N ASP A 186 5.09 -30.09 29.93
CA ASP A 186 5.55 -30.18 28.53
C ASP A 186 5.43 -28.83 27.81
N THR A 187 4.46 -28.01 28.20
CA THR A 187 4.28 -26.66 27.66
C THR A 187 4.75 -25.56 28.62
N CYS A 188 5.34 -25.93 29.77
CA CYS A 188 5.76 -25.04 30.85
C CYS A 188 4.65 -24.06 31.29
N SER A 189 3.38 -24.45 31.11
CA SER A 189 2.23 -23.62 31.39
C SER A 189 1.68 -23.94 32.78
N ILE A 190 1.60 -22.93 33.64
CA ILE A 190 1.09 -23.05 35.00
C ILE A 190 -0.07 -22.06 35.13
N LEU A 191 -1.27 -22.59 35.26
CA LEU A 191 -2.45 -21.78 35.57
C LEU A 191 -2.54 -21.62 37.09
N THR A 192 -2.54 -20.38 37.57
CA THR A 192 -2.63 -20.03 38.99
C THR A 192 -3.82 -19.13 39.25
N CYS A 193 -4.41 -19.26 40.44
CA CYS A 193 -5.24 -18.21 41.02
C CYS A 193 -4.31 -17.28 41.79
N SER A 194 -4.11 -16.06 41.32
CA SER A 194 -3.18 -15.13 41.97
C SER A 194 -3.68 -14.66 43.34
N GLU A 195 -2.80 -14.03 44.12
CA GLU A 195 -3.16 -13.46 45.44
C GLU A 195 -4.35 -12.48 45.37
N THR A 196 -4.58 -11.86 44.21
CA THR A 196 -5.70 -10.93 43.98
C THR A 196 -6.96 -11.59 43.43
N ALA A 197 -7.02 -12.94 43.49
CA ALA A 197 -8.13 -13.76 43.00
C ALA A 197 -8.39 -13.64 41.48
N VAL A 198 -7.32 -13.55 40.69
CA VAL A 198 -7.38 -13.51 39.21
C VAL A 198 -6.73 -14.78 38.64
N LEU A 199 -7.36 -15.38 37.62
CA LEU A 199 -6.74 -16.49 36.89
C LEU A 199 -5.61 -15.94 36.01
N GLU A 200 -4.40 -16.42 36.26
CA GLU A 200 -3.19 -16.04 35.56
C GLU A 200 -2.52 -17.30 34.99
N THR A 201 -2.07 -17.21 33.74
CA THR A 201 -1.25 -18.27 33.14
C THR A 201 0.20 -17.82 33.18
N LEU A 202 0.99 -18.48 34.01
CA LEU A 202 2.43 -18.34 34.06
C LEU A 202 3.06 -19.29 33.03
N GLY A 203 4.08 -18.82 32.34
CA GLY A 203 4.84 -19.58 31.36
C GLY A 203 6.29 -19.14 31.35
N CYS A 204 7.06 -19.64 30.39
CA CYS A 204 8.39 -19.11 30.13
C CYS A 204 8.33 -17.61 29.79
N GLY A 205 9.40 -16.87 30.12
CA GLY A 205 9.50 -15.45 29.81
C GLY A 205 9.41 -15.18 28.30
N PRO A 206 9.21 -13.91 27.87
CA PRO A 206 8.99 -13.57 26.45
C PRO A 206 10.14 -13.92 25.48
N LEU A 207 11.33 -14.23 26.01
CA LEU A 207 12.53 -14.63 25.28
C LEU A 207 12.95 -16.08 25.60
N GLU A 208 12.06 -16.85 26.23
CA GLU A 208 12.37 -18.19 26.71
C GLU A 208 11.48 -19.23 26.04
N ARG A 209 12.09 -20.35 25.65
CA ARG A 209 11.42 -21.54 25.12
C ARG A 209 11.30 -22.61 26.19
N CYS A 210 10.15 -23.27 26.24
CA CYS A 210 9.96 -24.47 27.06
C CYS A 210 10.70 -25.67 26.43
N GLN A 211 11.56 -26.35 27.20
CA GLN A 211 12.17 -27.63 26.83
C GLN A 211 11.44 -28.84 27.46
N GLY A 212 10.27 -28.62 28.07
CA GLY A 212 9.58 -29.60 28.88
C GLY A 212 10.07 -29.62 30.33
N ASN A 213 9.37 -30.37 31.19
CA ASN A 213 9.63 -30.43 32.63
C ASN A 213 9.68 -29.05 33.32
N ASN A 214 8.87 -28.07 32.87
CA ASN A 214 8.92 -26.68 33.37
C ASN A 214 10.31 -26.01 33.24
N THR A 215 11.15 -26.46 32.30
CA THR A 215 12.48 -25.87 32.05
C THR A 215 12.39 -24.85 30.93
N CYS A 216 12.68 -23.59 31.25
CA CYS A 216 12.72 -22.49 30.30
C CYS A 216 14.17 -22.19 29.92
N VAL A 217 14.45 -22.14 28.61
CA VAL A 217 15.77 -21.83 28.06
C VAL A 217 15.65 -20.59 27.20
N VAL A 218 16.58 -19.65 27.35
CA VAL A 218 16.58 -18.42 26.56
C VAL A 218 16.91 -18.77 25.10
N ASP A 219 15.97 -18.56 24.20
CA ASP A 219 16.23 -18.53 22.76
C ASP A 219 16.10 -17.09 22.30
N THR A 220 17.12 -16.64 21.58
CA THR A 220 17.30 -15.23 21.25
C THR A 220 17.11 -14.96 19.78
N THR A 221 16.88 -16.00 18.96
CA THR A 221 17.05 -15.91 17.52
C THR A 221 15.72 -16.00 16.77
N CYS A 222 15.36 -14.92 16.09
CA CYS A 222 14.28 -14.88 15.11
C CYS A 222 14.86 -14.86 13.69
N THR A 223 14.19 -15.55 12.76
CA THR A 223 14.61 -15.63 11.35
C THR A 223 13.48 -15.19 10.46
N VAL A 224 13.78 -14.30 9.51
CA VAL A 224 12.88 -13.95 8.42
C VAL A 224 13.54 -14.41 7.14
N THR A 225 12.92 -15.34 6.42
CA THR A 225 13.49 -15.93 5.21
C THR A 225 12.38 -16.30 4.23
N GLY A 226 12.53 -15.88 2.98
CA GLY A 226 11.45 -15.96 1.99
C GLY A 226 10.18 -15.24 2.48
N PRO A 227 8.99 -15.86 2.42
CA PRO A 227 7.75 -15.33 2.99
C PRO A 227 7.62 -15.53 4.51
N THR A 228 8.59 -16.15 5.18
CA THR A 228 8.35 -16.76 6.49
C THR A 228 9.10 -16.05 7.61
N VAL A 229 8.40 -15.77 8.71
CA VAL A 229 8.98 -15.37 9.99
C VAL A 229 8.93 -16.55 10.95
N ILE A 230 10.10 -17.02 11.38
CA ILE A 230 10.29 -18.00 12.45
C ILE A 230 10.65 -17.19 13.70
N ASN A 231 9.74 -17.15 14.68
CA ASN A 231 9.96 -16.36 15.88
C ASN A 231 10.94 -17.04 16.86
N VAL A 232 11.29 -16.35 17.95
CA VAL A 232 12.22 -16.90 18.97
C VAL A 232 11.71 -18.16 19.66
N HIS A 233 10.44 -18.52 19.50
CA HIS A 233 9.84 -19.75 20.05
C HIS A 233 9.77 -20.88 18.99
N GLY A 234 10.27 -20.65 17.77
CA GLY A 234 10.18 -21.59 16.65
C GLY A 234 8.82 -21.63 15.95
N GLN A 235 7.89 -20.70 16.25
CA GLN A 235 6.61 -20.62 15.56
C GLN A 235 6.78 -20.01 14.17
N VAL A 236 6.13 -20.64 13.20
CA VAL A 236 6.22 -20.28 11.77
C VAL A 236 5.03 -19.42 11.37
N ASN A 237 5.30 -18.18 10.96
CA ASN A 237 4.31 -17.26 10.40
C ASN A 237 4.62 -17.02 8.92
N SER A 238 3.75 -17.48 8.03
CA SER A 238 3.87 -17.27 6.58
C SER A 238 3.13 -16.00 6.17
N ILE A 239 3.87 -15.02 5.66
CA ILE A 239 3.37 -13.78 5.10
C ILE A 239 2.94 -14.05 3.66
N LYS A 240 1.70 -13.68 3.33
CA LYS A 240 1.12 -13.96 2.01
C LYS A 240 0.83 -12.70 1.20
N ASP A 241 0.89 -11.54 1.85
CA ASP A 241 0.73 -10.25 1.22
C ASP A 241 2.06 -9.49 1.18
N ARG A 242 2.02 -8.27 0.64
CA ARG A 242 3.20 -7.47 0.28
C ARG A 242 3.28 -6.22 1.14
N CYS A 243 3.14 -6.39 2.45
CA CYS A 243 3.19 -5.30 3.41
C CYS A 243 4.36 -5.39 4.35
N ALA A 244 4.65 -4.25 4.96
CA ALA A 244 5.52 -4.20 6.12
C ALA A 244 4.81 -4.82 7.33
N TYR A 245 5.57 -5.61 8.08
CA TYR A 245 5.12 -6.23 9.33
C TYR A 245 6.08 -5.87 10.47
N SER A 246 5.51 -5.59 11.65
CA SER A 246 6.30 -5.39 12.87
C SER A 246 6.94 -6.71 13.30
N LEU A 247 8.27 -6.79 13.25
CA LEU A 247 9.06 -7.90 13.76
C LEU A 247 9.28 -7.77 15.26
N VAL A 248 9.72 -6.59 15.72
CA VAL A 248 10.06 -6.31 17.11
C VAL A 248 9.53 -4.93 17.48
N SER A 249 8.74 -4.86 18.54
CA SER A 249 8.36 -3.63 19.23
C SER A 249 8.54 -3.80 20.74
N ILE A 250 8.91 -2.73 21.42
CA ILE A 250 9.18 -2.74 22.87
C ILE A 250 8.16 -1.82 23.55
N PRO A 251 7.23 -2.35 24.36
CA PRO A 251 6.17 -1.52 24.98
C PRO A 251 6.69 -0.37 25.85
N SER A 252 7.89 -0.52 26.41
CA SER A 252 8.54 0.50 27.24
C SER A 252 9.25 1.60 26.45
N ILE A 253 9.43 1.43 25.14
CA ILE A 253 10.08 2.40 24.25
C ILE A 253 9.08 2.77 23.16
N PRO A 254 8.32 3.86 23.33
CA PRO A 254 7.36 4.27 22.33
C PRO A 254 8.07 4.54 20.99
N ASN A 255 7.36 4.31 19.87
CA ASN A 255 7.85 4.53 18.50
C ASN A 255 9.07 3.71 18.04
N PHE A 256 9.59 2.77 18.84
CA PHE A 256 10.58 1.83 18.34
C PHE A 256 9.92 0.68 17.57
N TYR A 257 10.36 0.46 16.33
CA TYR A 257 9.94 -0.68 15.53
C TYR A 257 11.09 -1.22 14.67
N LEU A 258 11.27 -2.54 14.71
CA LEU A 258 11.95 -3.28 13.66
C LEU A 258 10.90 -3.93 12.78
N MET A 259 10.99 -3.71 11.47
CA MET A 259 9.98 -4.15 10.51
C MET A 259 10.61 -4.91 9.35
N ALA A 260 9.87 -5.85 8.76
CA ALA A 260 10.21 -6.51 7.50
C ALA A 260 9.21 -6.09 6.43
N ASN A 261 9.72 -5.63 5.29
CA ASN A 261 8.93 -5.34 4.10
C ASN A 261 8.96 -6.54 3.14
N PHE A 262 7.80 -6.88 2.59
CA PHE A 262 7.64 -8.03 1.70
C PHE A 262 7.15 -7.59 0.32
N ARG A 263 7.75 -8.13 -0.75
CA ARG A 263 7.38 -7.85 -2.15
C ARG A 263 7.37 -9.10 -3.02
N ASP A 264 6.80 -9.01 -4.21
CA ASP A 264 6.77 -10.09 -5.19
C ASP A 264 8.11 -10.26 -5.93
N ARG A 265 8.32 -11.47 -6.46
CA ARG A 265 9.44 -11.81 -7.37
C ARG A 265 8.90 -12.22 -8.73
N ARG A 266 9.01 -13.51 -9.10
CA ARG A 266 8.52 -14.05 -10.40
C ARG A 266 7.04 -14.42 -10.43
N ARG A 267 6.40 -14.48 -9.27
CA ARG A 267 4.97 -14.80 -9.12
C ARG A 267 4.28 -13.70 -8.32
N GLU A 268 3.06 -13.38 -8.69
CA GLU A 268 2.23 -12.34 -8.06
C GLU A 268 1.62 -12.80 -6.73
N ASP A 269 1.49 -14.11 -6.53
CA ASP A 269 0.84 -14.77 -5.38
C ASP A 269 1.79 -15.22 -4.27
N VAL A 270 3.09 -14.93 -4.40
CA VAL A 270 4.13 -15.24 -3.40
C VAL A 270 4.90 -13.98 -3.06
N SER A 271 5.03 -13.69 -1.76
CA SER A 271 5.85 -12.59 -1.26
C SER A 271 7.16 -13.06 -0.67
N PHE A 272 8.16 -12.18 -0.66
CA PHE A 272 9.50 -12.44 -0.15
C PHE A 272 9.97 -11.23 0.65
N LEU A 273 10.73 -11.48 1.71
CA LEU A 273 11.48 -10.43 2.40
C LEU A 273 12.31 -9.66 1.38
N ASP A 274 12.12 -8.35 1.37
CA ASP A 274 12.72 -7.43 0.41
C ASP A 274 13.66 -6.44 1.09
N SER A 275 13.25 -5.97 2.27
CA SER A 275 14.05 -5.07 3.09
C SER A 275 13.69 -5.17 4.57
N VAL A 276 14.63 -4.75 5.41
CA VAL A 276 14.44 -4.62 6.85
C VAL A 276 14.57 -3.15 7.23
N ILE A 277 13.58 -2.64 7.94
CA ILE A 277 13.49 -1.23 8.31
C ILE A 277 13.61 -1.12 9.83
N LEU A 278 14.55 -0.31 10.29
CA LEU A 278 14.73 0.02 11.68
C LEU A 278 14.29 1.46 11.92
N HIS A 279 13.26 1.62 12.76
CA HIS A 279 12.75 2.91 13.20
C HIS A 279 13.07 3.14 14.69
N LEU A 280 13.70 4.26 15.00
CA LEU A 280 14.11 4.66 16.35
C LEU A 280 13.22 5.80 16.88
N ASP A 281 13.05 5.92 18.20
CA ASP A 281 12.27 6.98 18.83
C ASP A 281 12.94 8.35 18.64
N GLY A 282 12.36 9.21 17.80
CA GLY A 282 12.86 10.55 17.45
C GLY A 282 12.40 11.02 16.05
N PRO A 283 12.56 12.30 15.69
CA PRO A 283 12.15 12.79 14.38
C PRO A 283 13.02 12.19 13.27
N GLY A 284 12.45 11.22 12.55
CA GLY A 284 12.77 10.85 11.17
C GLY A 284 14.15 10.25 10.92
N VAL A 285 14.56 9.23 11.67
CA VAL A 285 15.72 8.40 11.29
C VAL A 285 15.24 6.98 11.03
N HIS A 286 15.11 6.62 9.75
CA HIS A 286 14.83 5.26 9.32
C HIS A 286 16.07 4.67 8.68
N SER A 287 16.57 3.55 9.23
CA SER A 287 17.62 2.78 8.58
C SER A 287 16.99 1.66 7.76
N HIS A 288 17.12 1.73 6.43
CA HIS A 288 16.60 0.70 5.52
C HIS A 288 17.76 -0.17 5.04
N LEU A 289 17.69 -1.45 5.32
CA LEU A 289 18.63 -2.45 4.83
C LEU A 289 17.98 -3.13 3.62
N GLU A 290 18.58 -2.96 2.45
CA GLU A 290 18.04 -3.41 1.16
C GLU A 290 18.97 -4.43 0.47
N GLN A 291 18.45 -5.07 -0.58
CA GLN A 291 19.23 -5.95 -1.46
C GLN A 291 20.53 -5.26 -1.94
N GLY A 292 21.58 -6.06 -2.14
CA GLY A 292 22.92 -5.54 -2.45
C GLY A 292 23.72 -5.08 -1.23
N GLY A 293 23.14 -5.19 -0.03
CA GLY A 293 23.76 -4.68 1.20
C GLY A 293 23.83 -3.16 1.19
N THR A 294 22.85 -2.52 0.56
CA THR A 294 22.67 -1.07 0.60
C THR A 294 22.00 -0.70 1.91
N VAL A 295 22.51 0.35 2.55
CA VAL A 295 21.91 0.89 3.77
C VAL A 295 21.54 2.33 3.51
N TRP A 296 20.25 2.62 3.54
CA TRP A 296 19.75 3.99 3.51
C TRP A 296 19.56 4.51 4.91
N LEU A 297 19.98 5.75 5.12
CA LEU A 297 19.62 6.55 6.26
C LEU A 297 18.85 7.75 5.73
N ASP A 298 17.54 7.67 5.87
CA ASP A 298 16.57 8.57 5.22
C ASP A 298 16.78 8.58 3.70
N ASP A 299 17.09 9.74 3.10
CA ASP A 299 17.24 9.88 1.64
C ASP A 299 18.70 9.66 1.14
N SER A 300 19.60 9.12 1.99
CA SER A 300 21.03 8.99 1.67
C SER A 300 21.58 7.59 1.89
N THR A 301 22.47 7.13 1.01
CA THR A 301 23.14 5.84 1.13
C THR A 301 24.42 5.92 1.98
N LEU A 302 24.63 4.92 2.83
CA LEU A 302 25.82 4.78 3.66
C LEU A 302 26.81 3.78 3.05
N THR A 303 28.07 4.19 2.93
CA THR A 303 29.17 3.30 2.56
C THR A 303 29.74 2.61 3.80
N LEU A 304 29.41 1.33 3.97
CA LEU A 304 29.85 0.52 5.12
C LEU A 304 31.08 -0.32 4.81
N SER A 305 31.77 -0.72 5.87
CA SER A 305 32.91 -1.65 5.82
C SER A 305 32.72 -2.75 6.87
N SER A 306 33.63 -3.72 6.91
CA SER A 306 33.61 -4.77 7.94
C SER A 306 33.86 -4.23 9.35
N SER A 307 34.45 -3.04 9.47
CA SER A 307 34.61 -2.36 10.76
C SER A 307 33.30 -1.66 11.17
N PRO A 308 32.78 -1.92 12.39
CA PRO A 308 31.56 -1.28 12.87
C PRO A 308 31.67 0.24 12.93
N GLN A 309 30.66 0.93 12.38
CA GLN A 309 30.50 2.38 12.40
C GLN A 309 29.28 2.73 13.24
N LEU A 310 29.43 3.63 14.21
CA LEU A 310 28.31 4.09 15.04
C LEU A 310 27.63 5.28 14.34
N VAL A 311 26.39 5.08 13.92
CA VAL A 311 25.57 6.08 13.23
C VAL A 311 24.24 6.20 13.97
N HIS A 312 23.94 7.40 14.50
CA HIS A 312 22.70 7.67 15.25
C HIS A 312 22.35 6.64 16.36
N GLY A 313 23.37 6.10 17.04
CA GLY A 313 23.18 5.11 18.12
C GLY A 313 23.09 3.66 17.65
N VAL A 314 23.19 3.40 16.35
CA VAL A 314 23.22 2.05 15.75
C VAL A 314 24.63 1.75 15.24
N GLN A 315 25.19 0.61 15.64
CA GLN A 315 26.44 0.10 15.07
C GLN A 315 26.15 -0.66 13.78
N LEU A 316 26.61 -0.11 12.65
CA LEU A 316 26.43 -0.68 11.32
C LEU A 316 27.76 -1.22 10.79
N SER A 317 27.72 -2.39 10.17
CA SER A 317 28.88 -2.99 9.48
C SER A 317 28.41 -3.81 8.28
N LYS A 318 29.28 -3.98 7.30
CA LYS A 318 29.03 -4.78 6.09
C LYS A 318 30.25 -5.62 5.77
N ASP A 319 30.06 -6.92 5.59
CA ASP A 319 31.09 -7.85 5.12
C ASP A 319 30.59 -8.63 3.89
N GLN A 320 31.34 -9.66 3.48
CA GLN A 320 30.98 -10.51 2.34
C GLN A 320 29.74 -11.41 2.57
N THR A 321 29.17 -11.40 3.77
CA THR A 321 28.01 -12.22 4.16
C THR A 321 26.74 -11.39 4.30
N GLY A 322 26.85 -10.09 4.57
CA GLY A 322 25.72 -9.18 4.62
C GLY A 322 25.98 -7.93 5.45
N VAL A 323 24.89 -7.27 5.82
CA VAL A 323 24.89 -6.08 6.69
C VAL A 323 24.49 -6.50 8.10
N THR A 324 25.20 -5.97 9.10
CA THR A 324 24.82 -6.12 10.51
C THR A 324 24.53 -4.75 11.13
N ALA A 325 23.35 -4.61 11.72
CA ALA A 325 22.93 -3.47 12.52
C ALA A 325 22.74 -3.91 13.97
N LYS A 326 23.51 -3.33 14.89
CA LYS A 326 23.44 -3.63 16.33
C LYS A 326 23.07 -2.38 17.12
N LEU A 327 22.09 -2.51 17.99
CA LEU A 327 21.59 -1.44 18.84
C LEU A 327 21.40 -1.95 20.28
N SER A 328 21.67 -1.08 21.25
CA SER A 328 21.49 -1.37 22.67
C SER A 328 20.49 -0.39 23.24
N LEU A 329 19.32 -0.89 23.63
CA LEU A 329 18.21 -0.12 24.16
C LEU A 329 17.92 -0.59 25.60
N SER A 330 18.15 0.29 26.57
CA SER A 330 18.02 -0.03 27.99
C SER A 330 18.87 -1.26 28.37
N ASN A 331 18.24 -2.39 28.70
CA ASN A 331 18.91 -3.66 29.06
C ASN A 331 18.81 -4.72 27.94
N LEU A 332 18.31 -4.36 26.75
CA LEU A 332 18.14 -5.25 25.61
C LEU A 332 19.10 -4.83 24.48
N THR A 333 19.85 -5.77 23.97
CA THR A 333 20.67 -5.61 22.77
C THR A 333 20.01 -6.35 21.62
N ILE A 334 19.74 -5.63 20.54
CA ILE A 334 19.14 -6.18 19.32
C ILE A 334 20.23 -6.15 18.24
N SER A 335 20.51 -7.31 17.66
CA SER A 335 21.43 -7.46 16.54
C SER A 335 20.66 -8.00 15.34
N VAL A 336 20.59 -7.22 14.27
CA VAL A 336 19.94 -7.56 13.01
C VAL A 336 21.03 -7.83 11.98
N PHE A 337 21.06 -9.02 11.43
CA PHE A 337 21.87 -9.37 10.27
C PHE A 337 20.96 -9.53 9.05
N PHE A 338 21.32 -8.95 7.91
CA PHE A 338 20.57 -9.05 6.67
C PHE A 338 21.51 -9.32 5.50
N ASP A 339 21.29 -10.41 4.77
CA ASP A 339 22.13 -10.82 3.63
C ASP A 339 21.56 -10.41 2.27
N GLY A 340 20.47 -9.63 2.26
CA GLY A 340 19.72 -9.22 1.08
C GLY A 340 18.37 -9.92 0.96
N ASP A 341 18.23 -11.15 1.46
CA ASP A 341 17.02 -11.96 1.31
C ASP A 341 16.56 -12.64 2.60
N THR A 342 17.45 -12.76 3.58
CA THR A 342 17.22 -13.37 4.88
C THR A 342 17.69 -12.43 5.98
N ALA A 343 16.83 -12.22 6.99
CA ALA A 343 17.16 -11.48 8.20
C ALA A 343 17.28 -12.42 9.40
N GLN A 344 18.34 -12.26 10.18
CA GLN A 344 18.56 -12.96 11.45
C GLN A 344 18.56 -11.91 12.57
N ILE A 345 17.58 -11.97 13.46
CA ILE A 345 17.42 -11.02 14.56
C ILE A 345 17.78 -11.74 15.86
N ARG A 346 18.80 -11.25 16.56
CA ARG A 346 19.23 -11.76 17.86
C ARG A 346 18.90 -10.77 18.97
N LEU A 347 18.21 -11.24 20.00
CA LEU A 347 17.74 -10.46 21.15
C LEU A 347 18.47 -10.89 22.41
N GLU A 348 19.38 -10.07 22.93
CA GLU A 348 20.16 -10.37 24.15
C GLU A 348 19.74 -9.44 25.28
N GLY A 349 19.20 -9.99 26.38
CA GLY A 349 18.77 -9.20 27.54
C GLY A 349 18.39 -10.07 28.74
N PRO A 350 18.09 -9.47 29.91
CA PRO A 350 17.64 -10.21 31.08
C PRO A 350 16.29 -10.89 30.82
N ALA A 351 16.10 -12.06 31.44
CA ALA A 351 14.83 -12.79 31.42
C ALA A 351 13.68 -11.88 31.87
N GLY A 352 12.56 -11.92 31.14
CA GLY A 352 11.39 -11.05 31.38
C GLY A 352 11.34 -9.74 30.58
N SER A 353 12.30 -9.50 29.68
CA SER A 353 12.23 -8.37 28.73
C SER A 353 11.02 -8.53 27.80
N SER A 354 10.02 -7.66 27.90
CA SER A 354 8.81 -7.71 27.06
C SER A 354 9.12 -7.27 25.63
N VAL A 355 9.01 -8.20 24.68
CA VAL A 355 9.15 -7.97 23.25
C VAL A 355 7.89 -8.44 22.54
N GLU A 356 7.28 -7.55 21.79
CA GLU A 356 6.11 -7.81 20.95
C GLU A 356 6.49 -7.82 19.46
N GLY A 357 5.55 -8.19 18.58
CA GLY A 357 5.78 -8.33 17.14
C GLY A 357 5.94 -9.79 16.72
N LEU A 358 6.23 -10.02 15.43
CA LEU A 358 6.33 -11.37 14.88
C LEU A 358 7.53 -12.17 15.40
N CYS A 359 8.59 -11.51 15.88
CA CYS A 359 9.72 -12.19 16.50
C CYS A 359 9.53 -12.44 18.01
N GLY A 360 8.60 -11.74 18.67
CA GLY A 360 8.31 -11.88 20.09
C GLY A 360 7.06 -12.72 20.38
N ASN A 361 6.51 -12.56 21.59
CA ASN A 361 5.19 -13.07 21.93
C ASN A 361 4.17 -11.95 21.73
N SER A 362 3.32 -12.08 20.72
CA SER A 362 2.20 -11.17 20.51
C SER A 362 0.89 -11.91 20.69
N SER A 363 0.01 -11.39 21.56
CA SER A 363 -1.39 -11.80 21.62
C SER A 363 -2.21 -11.26 20.42
N ARG A 364 -1.60 -10.40 19.60
CA ARG A 364 -2.24 -9.75 18.47
C ARG A 364 -2.27 -10.66 17.24
N SER A 365 -3.29 -10.50 16.42
CA SER A 365 -3.39 -11.25 15.17
C SER A 365 -2.34 -10.76 14.15
N LEU A 366 -2.00 -11.59 13.17
CA LEU A 366 -1.09 -11.22 12.08
C LEU A 366 -1.55 -9.91 11.40
N SER A 367 -2.85 -9.74 11.19
CA SER A 367 -3.43 -8.52 10.61
C SER A 367 -3.20 -7.27 11.44
N ASP A 368 -3.13 -7.39 12.78
CA ASP A 368 -2.89 -6.24 13.67
C ASP A 368 -1.41 -5.82 13.68
N LEU A 369 -0.50 -6.69 13.28
CA LEU A 369 0.95 -6.43 13.20
C LEU A 369 1.37 -5.81 11.86
N ARG A 370 0.41 -5.61 10.97
CA ARG A 370 0.61 -5.04 9.64
C ARG A 370 0.73 -3.53 9.70
N LEU A 371 1.68 -2.99 8.93
CA LEU A 371 2.01 -1.57 8.92
C LEU A 371 1.90 -1.01 7.50
N SER A 372 0.67 -0.68 7.10
CA SER A 372 0.37 -0.24 5.73
C SER A 372 1.03 1.08 5.34
N GLU A 373 1.36 1.94 6.31
CA GLU A 373 2.01 3.24 6.08
C GLU A 373 3.45 3.11 5.56
N TYR A 374 4.10 1.97 5.80
CA TYR A 374 5.46 1.67 5.34
C TYR A 374 5.48 0.72 4.13
N SER A 375 4.33 0.56 3.46
CA SER A 375 4.18 -0.34 2.29
C SER A 375 3.97 0.49 1.02
N SER A 376 4.67 0.16 -0.06
CA SER A 376 4.61 0.92 -1.34
C SER A 376 3.33 0.66 -2.17
N THR A 377 2.53 -0.34 -1.83
CA THR A 377 1.31 -0.72 -2.56
C THR A 377 0.15 -1.08 -1.62
N SER A 378 -1.08 -1.15 -2.15
CA SER A 378 -2.24 -1.56 -1.37
C SER A 378 -1.99 -2.92 -0.73
N CYS A 379 -2.17 -2.93 0.58
CA CYS A 379 -2.03 -4.07 1.45
C CYS A 379 -3.10 -5.16 1.19
N GLU A 380 -3.16 -5.75 0.01
CA GLU A 380 -4.20 -6.72 -0.34
C GLU A 380 -3.63 -7.92 -1.08
N MET A 381 -4.04 -9.13 -0.68
CA MET A 381 -3.85 -10.32 -1.52
C MET A 381 -4.82 -10.24 -2.71
N GLN A 382 -4.34 -9.69 -3.82
CA GLN A 382 -5.15 -9.45 -5.02
C GLN A 382 -4.96 -10.53 -6.09
N TYR A 383 -3.96 -11.41 -5.94
CA TYR A 383 -3.50 -12.30 -7.00
C TYR A 383 -3.45 -13.75 -6.52
N SER A 384 -3.85 -14.67 -7.40
CA SER A 384 -3.82 -16.11 -7.18
C SER A 384 -3.43 -16.75 -8.51
N GLU A 385 -2.26 -17.39 -8.56
CA GLU A 385 -1.76 -18.04 -9.77
C GLU A 385 -1.97 -19.56 -9.71
N PRO A 386 -2.12 -20.24 -10.87
CA PRO A 386 -2.18 -21.69 -10.89
C PRO A 386 -0.88 -22.31 -10.34
N ALA A 387 -1.01 -23.51 -9.77
CA ALA A 387 0.15 -24.26 -9.30
C ALA A 387 1.10 -24.56 -10.47
N ASP A 388 2.41 -24.37 -10.25
CA ASP A 388 3.42 -24.72 -11.24
C ASP A 388 3.65 -26.23 -11.26
N SER A 389 3.09 -26.89 -12.27
CA SER A 389 3.19 -28.34 -12.45
C SER A 389 4.62 -28.85 -12.70
N THR A 390 5.59 -27.97 -12.98
CA THR A 390 7.00 -28.34 -13.16
C THR A 390 7.73 -28.54 -11.83
N ILE A 391 7.17 -28.04 -10.73
CA ILE A 391 7.76 -28.17 -9.39
C ILE A 391 7.52 -29.59 -8.86
N ASN A 392 8.60 -30.32 -8.60
CA ASN A 392 8.55 -31.60 -7.91
C ASN A 392 8.72 -31.41 -6.40
N CYS A 393 7.60 -31.29 -5.68
CA CYS A 393 7.59 -31.14 -4.22
C CYS A 393 8.32 -32.26 -3.48
N THR A 394 8.35 -33.50 -3.99
CA THR A 394 9.09 -34.59 -3.34
C THR A 394 10.59 -34.31 -3.34
N SER A 395 11.15 -33.87 -4.47
CA SER A 395 12.56 -33.50 -4.56
C SER A 395 12.89 -32.26 -3.73
N VAL A 396 11.98 -31.28 -3.67
CA VAL A 396 12.09 -30.12 -2.78
C VAL A 396 12.16 -30.56 -1.31
N THR A 397 11.24 -31.43 -0.88
CA THR A 397 11.22 -31.94 0.50
C THR A 397 12.48 -32.73 0.85
N GLU A 398 12.99 -33.57 -0.04
CA GLU A 398 14.27 -34.27 0.15
C GLU A 398 15.42 -33.28 0.37
N ARG A 399 15.48 -32.21 -0.44
CA ARG A 399 16.50 -31.18 -0.29
C ARG A 399 16.37 -30.39 1.01
N CYS A 400 15.16 -29.96 1.38
CA CYS A 400 14.94 -29.25 2.64
C CYS A 400 15.30 -30.12 3.86
N ASN A 401 15.08 -31.44 3.79
CA ASN A 401 15.44 -32.38 4.85
C ASN A 401 16.94 -32.57 5.07
N LEU A 402 17.82 -32.01 4.22
CA LEU A 402 19.26 -32.00 4.47
C LEU A 402 19.62 -31.35 5.83
N LEU A 403 18.75 -30.48 6.37
CA LEU A 403 18.89 -29.86 7.70
C LEU A 403 18.86 -30.86 8.86
N LYS A 404 18.35 -32.09 8.65
CA LYS A 404 18.35 -33.19 9.63
C LYS A 404 19.61 -34.07 9.56
N GLU A 405 20.45 -33.86 8.56
CA GLU A 405 21.63 -34.69 8.30
C GLU A 405 22.92 -33.98 8.70
N ALA A 406 24.02 -34.74 8.87
CA ALA A 406 25.34 -34.15 9.07
C ALA A 406 25.75 -33.30 7.84
N PRO A 407 26.32 -32.10 8.02
CA PRO A 407 26.81 -31.54 9.29
C PRO A 407 25.74 -30.81 10.12
N PHE A 408 24.58 -30.47 9.57
CA PHE A 408 23.53 -29.72 10.27
C PHE A 408 23.01 -30.40 11.54
N SER A 409 23.00 -31.73 11.55
CA SER A 409 22.54 -32.53 12.69
C SER A 409 23.25 -32.23 14.02
N SER A 410 24.47 -31.64 14.00
CA SER A 410 25.17 -31.25 15.23
C SER A 410 24.48 -30.11 15.99
N CYS A 411 23.68 -29.30 15.29
CA CYS A 411 22.98 -28.13 15.82
C CYS A 411 21.51 -28.43 16.17
N ASN A 412 20.96 -29.55 15.70
CA ASN A 412 19.53 -29.89 15.85
C ASN A 412 19.06 -30.00 17.31
N SER A 413 19.96 -30.20 18.28
CA SER A 413 19.62 -30.21 19.71
C SER A 413 19.30 -28.83 20.27
N ASP A 414 19.94 -27.81 19.71
CA ASP A 414 19.90 -26.43 20.20
C ASP A 414 18.93 -25.60 19.36
N ILE A 415 18.87 -25.88 18.05
CA ILE A 415 17.94 -25.25 17.11
C ILE A 415 17.17 -26.33 16.36
N ASP A 416 15.87 -26.42 16.60
CA ASP A 416 14.99 -27.33 15.88
C ASP A 416 14.99 -27.01 14.37
N PRO A 417 15.35 -27.96 13.49
CA PRO A 417 15.33 -27.74 12.04
C PRO A 417 13.91 -27.71 11.45
N GLU A 418 12.89 -28.22 12.13
CA GLU A 418 11.54 -28.41 11.55
C GLU A 418 10.87 -27.10 11.07
N PRO A 419 10.95 -25.96 11.79
CA PRO A 419 10.45 -24.67 11.31
C PRO A 419 11.11 -24.21 10.00
N TYR A 420 12.40 -24.46 9.83
CA TYR A 420 13.15 -24.10 8.62
C TYR A 420 12.83 -25.03 7.46
N ILE A 421 12.64 -26.32 7.74
CA ILE A 421 12.19 -27.30 6.74
C ILE A 421 10.80 -26.93 6.24
N THR A 422 9.88 -26.59 7.15
CA THR A 422 8.52 -26.15 6.81
C THR A 422 8.56 -24.90 5.93
N ALA A 423 9.34 -23.88 6.34
CA ALA A 423 9.51 -22.65 5.55
C ALA A 423 10.06 -22.94 4.14
N CYS A 424 11.05 -23.83 4.05
CA CYS A 424 11.67 -24.26 2.81
C CYS A 424 10.67 -24.99 1.90
N THR A 425 9.96 -25.98 2.41
CA THR A 425 9.00 -26.77 1.62
C THR A 425 7.81 -25.94 1.18
N ASP A 426 7.22 -25.14 2.07
CA ASP A 426 6.02 -24.35 1.77
C ASP A 426 6.29 -23.30 0.68
N THR A 427 7.50 -22.73 0.68
CA THR A 427 7.92 -21.76 -0.32
C THR A 427 8.27 -22.45 -1.64
N LEU A 428 9.17 -23.44 -1.61
CA LEU A 428 9.71 -24.06 -2.81
C LEU A 428 8.73 -25.00 -3.53
N CYS A 429 7.63 -25.40 -2.87
CA CYS A 429 6.52 -26.10 -3.51
C CYS A 429 5.58 -25.19 -4.31
N LYS A 430 5.64 -23.87 -4.09
CA LYS A 430 4.82 -22.89 -4.80
C LYS A 430 5.64 -22.06 -5.79
N TYR A 431 6.91 -21.85 -5.45
CA TYR A 431 7.84 -21.03 -6.19
C TYR A 431 9.06 -21.87 -6.58
N PRO A 432 9.50 -21.87 -7.85
CA PRO A 432 10.60 -22.72 -8.30
C PRO A 432 11.91 -22.38 -7.57
N ALA A 433 12.81 -23.36 -7.42
CA ALA A 433 14.11 -23.17 -6.76
C ALA A 433 15.13 -22.39 -7.61
N VAL A 434 14.76 -21.17 -8.00
CA VAL A 434 15.53 -20.21 -8.79
C VAL A 434 15.90 -19.00 -7.93
N ASP A 435 16.66 -18.05 -8.49
CA ASP A 435 17.00 -16.78 -7.84
C ASP A 435 17.64 -16.95 -6.44
N GLY A 436 18.54 -17.92 -6.30
CA GLY A 436 19.25 -18.19 -5.04
C GLY A 436 18.45 -18.97 -3.97
N LEU A 437 17.15 -19.20 -4.16
CA LEU A 437 16.29 -19.89 -3.18
C LEU A 437 16.72 -21.33 -2.87
N ASN A 438 17.44 -21.96 -3.80
CA ASN A 438 17.96 -23.31 -3.62
C ASN A 438 18.92 -23.44 -2.42
N CYS A 439 19.51 -22.32 -1.98
CA CYS A 439 20.44 -22.25 -0.86
C CYS A 439 19.95 -21.38 0.30
N GLN A 440 19.00 -20.48 0.08
CA GLN A 440 18.57 -19.47 1.06
C GLN A 440 18.18 -20.08 2.43
N PHE A 441 17.30 -21.08 2.44
CA PHE A 441 16.85 -21.70 3.71
C PHE A 441 17.96 -22.49 4.42
N LEU A 442 18.87 -23.11 3.66
CA LEU A 442 20.03 -23.81 4.21
C LEU A 442 21.03 -22.82 4.84
N LYS A 443 21.27 -21.68 4.18
CA LYS A 443 22.08 -20.56 4.70
C LYS A 443 21.46 -19.98 5.98
N ALA A 444 20.15 -19.77 5.99
CA ALA A 444 19.43 -19.24 7.15
C ALA A 444 19.62 -20.14 8.38
N TYR A 445 19.43 -21.45 8.23
CA TYR A 445 19.65 -22.40 9.33
C TYR A 445 21.13 -22.47 9.73
N ALA A 446 22.06 -22.49 8.76
CA ALA A 446 23.49 -22.48 9.05
C ALA A 446 23.91 -21.25 9.89
N ARG A 447 23.35 -20.09 9.56
CA ARG A 447 23.59 -18.83 10.28
C ARG A 447 23.02 -18.90 11.69
N ALA A 448 21.78 -19.38 11.85
CA ALA A 448 21.18 -19.58 13.17
C ALA A 448 22.07 -20.48 14.06
N CYS A 449 22.59 -21.58 13.51
CA CYS A 449 23.51 -22.47 14.21
C CYS A 449 24.81 -21.78 14.62
N SER A 450 25.38 -20.94 13.74
CA SER A 450 26.59 -20.19 14.06
C SER A 450 26.42 -19.23 15.24
N LEU A 451 25.21 -18.69 15.45
CA LEU A 451 24.89 -17.83 16.60
C LEU A 451 24.82 -18.61 17.92
N HIS A 452 24.67 -19.93 17.86
CA HIS A 452 24.68 -20.85 19.01
C HIS A 452 26.02 -21.58 19.15
N ASN A 453 27.11 -21.00 18.63
CA ASN A 453 28.48 -21.53 18.70
C ASN A 453 28.67 -22.89 18.01
N HIS A 454 27.81 -23.28 17.08
CA HIS A 454 28.01 -24.46 16.22
C HIS A 454 28.76 -24.08 14.95
N THR A 455 29.91 -24.70 14.71
CA THR A 455 30.66 -24.59 13.45
C THR A 455 30.29 -25.76 12.53
N LEU A 456 29.56 -25.47 11.45
CA LEU A 456 29.06 -26.48 10.52
C LEU A 456 30.07 -26.83 9.41
N ASP A 457 31.27 -27.25 9.77
CA ASP A 457 32.35 -27.46 8.79
C ASP A 457 31.94 -28.38 7.62
N GLY A 458 32.16 -27.91 6.39
CA GLY A 458 31.85 -28.67 5.17
C GLY A 458 30.41 -28.59 4.67
N TRP A 459 29.51 -27.82 5.30
CA TRP A 459 28.11 -27.71 4.86
C TRP A 459 27.96 -27.13 3.45
N THR A 460 28.81 -26.15 3.09
CA THR A 460 28.85 -25.52 1.76
C THR A 460 29.22 -26.53 0.66
N LEU A 461 30.23 -27.37 0.92
CA LEU A 461 30.65 -28.44 0.01
C LEU A 461 29.56 -29.51 -0.17
N LYS A 462 28.89 -29.91 0.92
CA LYS A 462 27.81 -30.92 0.87
C LYS A 462 26.61 -30.44 0.05
N THR A 463 26.26 -29.16 0.18
CA THR A 463 25.03 -28.59 -0.39
C THR A 463 25.24 -27.92 -1.75
N GLY A 464 26.50 -27.64 -2.11
CA GLY A 464 26.86 -26.81 -3.27
C GLY A 464 26.54 -25.33 -3.07
N CYS A 465 26.27 -24.89 -1.83
CA CYS A 465 25.90 -23.52 -1.51
C CYS A 465 27.11 -22.67 -1.09
N SER A 466 27.12 -21.40 -1.47
CA SER A 466 28.10 -20.41 -0.99
C SER A 466 27.69 -19.84 0.37
N SER A 467 28.66 -19.44 1.21
CA SER A 467 28.41 -18.69 2.45
C SER A 467 28.33 -17.17 2.23
N GLU A 468 28.66 -16.69 1.03
CA GLU A 468 28.62 -15.25 0.70
C GLU A 468 27.18 -14.76 0.54
N ALA A 469 27.00 -13.46 0.75
CA ALA A 469 25.72 -12.78 0.58
C ALA A 469 25.24 -12.92 -0.86
N PHE A 470 23.95 -13.19 -1.04
CA PHE A 470 23.39 -13.22 -2.38
C PHE A 470 23.28 -11.80 -2.92
N CYS A 471 23.60 -11.59 -4.20
CA CYS A 471 23.45 -10.28 -4.85
C CYS A 471 24.26 -9.12 -4.25
N GLN A 472 25.37 -9.41 -3.56
CA GLN A 472 26.20 -8.38 -2.94
C GLN A 472 26.64 -7.28 -3.93
N ASP A 473 26.52 -6.03 -3.49
CA ASP A 473 26.87 -4.82 -4.26
C ASP A 473 26.10 -4.64 -5.58
N ARG A 474 25.01 -5.40 -5.77
CA ARG A 474 24.09 -5.23 -6.89
C ARG A 474 22.78 -4.63 -6.43
N THR A 475 22.53 -3.41 -6.87
CA THR A 475 21.28 -2.67 -6.66
C THR A 475 20.38 -2.80 -7.88
N CYS A 476 19.09 -3.00 -7.66
CA CYS A 476 18.07 -3.05 -8.71
C CYS A 476 17.05 -1.93 -8.51
N SER A 477 16.35 -1.55 -9.57
CA SER A 477 15.30 -0.51 -9.48
C SER A 477 14.09 -1.02 -8.69
N ASP A 478 13.17 -0.12 -8.30
CA ASP A 478 12.01 -0.46 -7.45
C ASP A 478 11.10 -1.55 -8.05
N HIS A 479 11.04 -1.65 -9.38
CA HIS A 479 10.24 -2.65 -10.09
C HIS A 479 11.01 -3.91 -10.46
N GLU A 480 12.24 -4.03 -9.99
CA GLU A 480 13.12 -5.16 -10.20
C GLU A 480 13.47 -5.81 -8.86
N PHE A 481 14.01 -7.02 -8.93
CA PHE A 481 14.63 -7.71 -7.81
C PHE A 481 15.91 -8.39 -8.29
N CYS A 482 16.89 -8.57 -7.39
CA CYS A 482 18.10 -9.28 -7.76
C CYS A 482 17.93 -10.81 -7.70
N GLY A 483 18.41 -11.51 -8.72
CA GLY A 483 18.32 -12.95 -8.85
C GLY A 483 19.54 -13.56 -9.57
N GLU A 484 19.55 -14.89 -9.68
CA GLU A 484 20.63 -15.66 -10.30
C GLU A 484 20.35 -15.84 -11.80
N LYS A 485 21.27 -15.41 -12.66
CA LYS A 485 21.19 -15.53 -14.11
C LYS A 485 21.66 -16.90 -14.60
N THR A 486 22.73 -17.41 -14.03
CA THR A 486 23.40 -18.66 -14.42
C THR A 486 23.71 -19.47 -13.17
N VAL A 487 23.71 -20.81 -13.29
CA VAL A 487 24.08 -21.73 -12.20
C VAL A 487 25.54 -21.51 -11.72
N SER A 488 26.36 -20.79 -12.51
CA SER A 488 27.72 -20.38 -12.15
C SER A 488 27.79 -19.19 -11.19
N GLY A 489 26.64 -18.63 -10.77
CA GLY A 489 26.55 -17.59 -9.76
C GLY A 489 26.51 -16.14 -10.28
N ASP A 490 26.41 -15.93 -11.60
CA ASP A 490 26.23 -14.56 -12.12
C ASP A 490 24.85 -14.05 -11.72
N THR A 491 24.77 -12.86 -11.12
CA THR A 491 23.49 -12.25 -10.74
C THR A 491 22.99 -11.28 -11.80
N ARG A 492 21.68 -10.98 -11.81
CA ARG A 492 21.09 -9.83 -12.52
C ARG A 492 19.80 -9.33 -11.89
N CYS A 493 19.34 -8.17 -12.35
CA CYS A 493 18.03 -7.65 -11.98
C CYS A 493 16.96 -8.29 -12.89
N PHE A 494 15.90 -8.81 -12.28
CA PHE A 494 14.75 -9.40 -12.93
C PHE A 494 13.51 -8.55 -12.66
N CYS A 495 12.56 -8.50 -13.59
CA CYS A 495 11.33 -7.78 -13.36
C CYS A 495 10.50 -8.45 -12.26
N ARG A 496 9.92 -7.65 -11.37
CA ARG A 496 8.85 -8.12 -10.48
C ARG A 496 7.60 -8.45 -11.29
N ALA A 497 6.94 -9.55 -10.95
CA ALA A 497 5.81 -10.11 -11.67
C ALA A 497 4.65 -9.14 -11.79
N ILE A 498 4.29 -8.45 -10.69
CA ILE A 498 3.17 -7.51 -10.68
C ILE A 498 3.45 -6.31 -11.60
N PHE A 499 4.69 -5.83 -11.62
CA PHE A 499 5.06 -4.77 -12.54
C PHE A 499 5.08 -5.26 -13.99
N ALA A 500 5.59 -6.47 -14.22
CA ALA A 500 5.70 -7.06 -15.55
C ALA A 500 4.33 -7.45 -16.15
N SER A 501 3.34 -7.80 -15.32
CA SER A 501 2.06 -8.35 -15.76
C SER A 501 1.28 -7.40 -16.67
N LYS A 502 1.35 -6.08 -16.40
CA LYS A 502 0.75 -5.04 -17.25
C LYS A 502 1.29 -5.03 -18.68
N TYR A 503 2.52 -5.51 -18.88
CA TYR A 503 3.16 -5.63 -20.19
C TYR A 503 3.00 -7.03 -20.78
N GLN A 504 3.14 -8.07 -19.97
CA GLN A 504 3.02 -9.47 -20.40
C GLN A 504 1.62 -9.79 -20.93
N ALA A 505 0.56 -9.23 -20.33
CA ALA A 505 -0.82 -9.40 -20.78
C ALA A 505 -1.03 -8.99 -22.25
N ASN A 506 -0.28 -7.98 -22.71
CA ASN A 506 -0.34 -7.45 -24.07
C ASN A 506 0.89 -7.85 -24.92
N ASN A 507 1.74 -8.73 -24.40
CA ASN A 507 3.03 -9.10 -25.00
C ASN A 507 3.87 -7.88 -25.41
N SER A 508 3.83 -6.80 -24.61
CA SER A 508 4.63 -5.59 -24.82
C SER A 508 5.92 -5.64 -24.00
N LEU A 509 6.88 -4.79 -24.38
CA LEU A 509 8.18 -4.65 -23.73
C LEU A 509 8.32 -3.31 -23.01
N GLY A 510 7.25 -2.54 -22.90
CA GLY A 510 7.27 -1.17 -22.41
C GLY A 510 5.95 -0.45 -22.56
N ASP A 511 5.98 0.84 -22.24
CA ASP A 511 4.82 1.71 -22.28
C ASP A 511 4.39 2.03 -23.71
N PRO A 512 3.11 2.40 -23.93
CA PRO A 512 2.65 2.88 -25.22
C PRO A 512 3.45 4.10 -25.68
N THR A 513 3.55 4.29 -26.99
CA THR A 513 4.19 5.48 -27.57
C THR A 513 3.53 6.77 -27.11
N VAL A 514 4.32 7.70 -26.61
CA VAL A 514 3.88 9.05 -26.25
C VAL A 514 4.09 9.97 -27.45
N CYS A 515 2.99 10.50 -27.97
CA CYS A 515 2.96 11.33 -29.17
C CYS A 515 2.71 12.80 -28.83
N MET A 516 3.56 13.68 -29.34
CA MET A 516 3.40 15.13 -29.32
C MET A 516 3.26 15.66 -30.76
N GLN A 517 3.23 16.99 -30.94
CA GLN A 517 2.88 17.63 -32.21
C GLN A 517 3.88 17.31 -33.34
N ASP A 518 5.18 17.28 -33.01
CA ASP A 518 6.33 17.07 -33.91
C ASP A 518 7.39 16.11 -33.32
N SER A 519 7.05 15.42 -32.23
CA SER A 519 7.95 14.51 -31.51
C SER A 519 7.21 13.28 -31.02
N ALA A 520 7.94 12.18 -30.91
CA ALA A 520 7.44 10.95 -30.32
C ALA A 520 8.52 10.32 -29.44
N SER A 521 8.07 9.63 -28.41
CA SER A 521 8.94 8.82 -27.57
C SER A 521 8.30 7.46 -27.28
N LEU A 522 9.15 6.44 -27.19
CA LEU A 522 8.79 5.09 -26.81
C LEU A 522 9.75 4.63 -25.72
N THR A 523 9.20 4.20 -24.59
CA THR A 523 9.98 3.76 -23.43
C THR A 523 9.80 2.25 -23.22
N LEU A 524 10.92 1.53 -23.19
CA LEU A 524 11.00 0.09 -22.98
C LEU A 524 11.51 -0.19 -21.57
N VAL A 525 11.10 -1.31 -20.98
CA VAL A 525 11.52 -1.75 -19.65
C VAL A 525 12.81 -2.56 -19.76
N GLY A 526 13.87 -2.15 -19.05
CA GLY A 526 15.19 -2.78 -19.10
C GLY A 526 15.14 -4.29 -18.78
N CYS A 527 14.60 -4.66 -17.62
CA CYS A 527 14.53 -6.07 -17.22
C CYS A 527 13.72 -6.96 -18.19
N LEU A 528 12.68 -6.44 -18.87
CA LEU A 528 11.91 -7.20 -19.87
C LEU A 528 12.72 -7.45 -21.14
N LEU A 529 13.56 -6.49 -21.54
CA LEU A 529 14.50 -6.67 -22.65
C LEU A 529 15.52 -7.75 -22.29
N GLU A 530 16.09 -7.71 -21.08
CA GLU A 530 17.05 -8.71 -20.62
C GLU A 530 16.44 -10.11 -20.49
N ASP A 531 15.19 -10.22 -20.04
CA ASP A 531 14.44 -11.49 -19.98
C ASP A 531 14.27 -12.12 -21.38
N LYS A 532 14.26 -11.30 -22.44
CA LYS A 532 14.24 -11.73 -23.84
C LYS A 532 15.63 -11.86 -24.46
N GLY A 533 16.70 -11.63 -23.69
CA GLY A 533 18.08 -11.68 -24.19
C GLY A 533 18.45 -10.50 -25.10
N ILE A 534 17.73 -9.38 -25.00
CA ILE A 534 17.92 -8.19 -25.83
C ILE A 534 18.83 -7.20 -25.11
N ASP A 535 20.00 -6.93 -25.68
CA ASP A 535 20.90 -5.86 -25.22
C ASP A 535 20.45 -4.52 -25.80
N TYR A 536 19.94 -3.63 -24.95
CA TYR A 536 19.43 -2.32 -25.35
C TYR A 536 20.50 -1.44 -26.02
N SER A 537 21.79 -1.63 -25.68
CA SER A 537 22.88 -0.81 -26.21
C SER A 537 23.07 -1.01 -27.71
N THR A 538 22.61 -2.14 -28.24
CA THR A 538 22.65 -2.50 -29.66
C THR A 538 21.47 -1.95 -30.45
N LEU A 539 20.47 -1.35 -29.78
CA LEU A 539 19.24 -0.86 -30.39
C LEU A 539 19.37 0.61 -30.84
N HIS A 540 18.77 0.93 -31.98
CA HIS A 540 18.73 2.28 -32.52
C HIS A 540 17.45 2.51 -33.34
N LEU A 541 17.10 3.78 -33.60
CA LEU A 541 16.03 4.16 -34.53
C LEU A 541 16.45 3.98 -35.99
N ASN A 542 15.61 4.37 -36.96
CA ASN A 542 15.95 4.29 -38.38
C ASN A 542 17.29 4.96 -38.71
N ASP A 543 17.63 6.06 -38.02
CA ASP A 543 18.99 6.59 -37.97
C ASP A 543 19.83 5.87 -36.90
N PRO A 544 20.93 5.18 -37.26
CA PRO A 544 21.78 4.44 -36.32
C PRO A 544 22.48 5.30 -35.26
N THR A 545 22.55 6.62 -35.45
CA THR A 545 23.10 7.55 -34.46
C THR A 545 22.12 7.80 -33.31
N CYS A 546 20.83 7.58 -33.52
CA CYS A 546 19.80 7.76 -32.50
C CYS A 546 19.58 6.45 -31.73
N ARG A 547 20.25 6.33 -30.57
CA ARG A 547 20.18 5.19 -29.66
C ARG A 547 19.27 5.45 -28.47
N GLY A 548 18.84 4.37 -27.81
CA GLY A 548 18.05 4.44 -26.58
C GLY A 548 18.86 4.99 -25.41
N GLN A 549 18.22 5.79 -24.57
CA GLN A 549 18.81 6.34 -23.34
C GLN A 549 18.24 5.59 -22.14
N MET A 550 19.12 4.96 -21.35
CA MET A 550 18.77 4.32 -20.08
C MET A 550 18.64 5.39 -19.00
N ASP A 551 17.53 5.36 -18.27
CA ASP A 551 17.40 6.05 -16.99
C ASP A 551 17.96 5.14 -15.88
N GLU A 552 19.05 5.55 -15.24
CA GLU A 552 19.77 4.73 -14.24
C GLU A 552 18.96 4.49 -12.95
N LEU A 553 17.95 5.31 -12.64
CA LEU A 553 17.12 5.15 -11.44
C LEU A 553 15.96 4.19 -11.70
N THR A 554 15.28 4.37 -12.83
CA THR A 554 14.13 3.55 -13.19
C THR A 554 14.53 2.31 -13.98
N HIS A 555 15.72 2.21 -14.55
CA HIS A 555 16.10 1.14 -15.49
C HIS A 555 15.16 1.03 -16.71
N MET A 556 14.60 2.16 -17.16
CA MET A 556 13.78 2.25 -18.37
C MET A 556 14.56 2.90 -19.51
N VAL A 557 14.40 2.36 -20.73
CA VAL A 557 15.14 2.81 -21.92
C VAL A 557 14.21 3.58 -22.85
N THR A 558 14.49 4.87 -23.08
CA THR A 558 13.67 5.73 -23.93
C THR A 558 14.32 5.99 -25.28
N PHE A 559 13.54 5.82 -26.35
CA PHE A 559 13.88 6.22 -27.71
C PHE A 559 12.98 7.38 -28.11
N SER A 560 13.55 8.44 -28.69
CA SER A 560 12.77 9.61 -29.09
C SER A 560 13.31 10.28 -30.34
N PHE A 561 12.44 11.04 -31.00
CA PHE A 561 12.78 11.94 -32.09
C PHE A 561 11.95 13.22 -31.98
N ASN A 562 12.42 14.31 -32.58
CA ASN A 562 11.70 15.58 -32.62
C ASN A 562 11.98 16.34 -33.94
N SER A 563 11.48 17.58 -34.04
CA SER A 563 11.70 18.44 -35.22
C SER A 563 13.16 18.77 -35.50
N SER A 564 14.00 18.87 -34.47
CA SER A 564 15.42 19.20 -34.59
C SER A 564 16.27 18.00 -35.00
N ASN A 565 15.91 16.80 -34.52
CA ASN A 565 16.56 15.54 -34.87
C ASN A 565 15.50 14.49 -35.21
N ARG A 566 15.28 14.29 -36.51
CA ARG A 566 14.23 13.42 -37.03
C ARG A 566 14.56 11.93 -36.92
N CYS A 567 15.80 11.54 -36.64
CA CYS A 567 16.21 10.14 -36.44
C CYS A 567 15.69 9.13 -37.49
N GLY A 568 15.59 9.56 -38.76
CA GLY A 568 15.07 8.73 -39.85
C GLY A 568 13.56 8.43 -39.78
N THR A 569 12.77 9.24 -39.06
CA THR A 569 11.30 9.13 -39.02
C THR A 569 10.70 9.31 -40.42
N VAL A 570 9.80 8.40 -40.79
CA VAL A 570 9.02 8.41 -42.03
C VAL A 570 7.68 9.08 -41.76
N VAL A 571 7.28 10.06 -42.58
CA VAL A 571 6.04 10.83 -42.36
C VAL A 571 5.06 10.57 -43.49
N THR A 572 4.07 9.71 -43.26
CA THR A 572 3.01 9.46 -44.24
C THR A 572 1.77 10.27 -43.90
N ALA A 573 1.30 11.10 -44.82
CA ALA A 573 0.01 11.76 -44.68
C ALA A 573 -1.01 11.17 -45.65
N ASN A 574 -2.22 10.94 -45.14
CA ASN A 574 -3.41 10.85 -45.97
C ASN A 574 -4.32 12.03 -45.64
N ASN A 575 -5.46 12.14 -46.31
CA ASN A 575 -6.34 13.30 -46.17
C ASN A 575 -7.15 13.37 -44.86
N SER A 576 -6.95 12.44 -43.94
CA SER A 576 -7.64 12.42 -42.64
C SER A 576 -6.68 12.30 -41.46
N TYR A 577 -5.46 11.82 -41.69
CA TYR A 577 -4.46 11.57 -40.67
C TYR A 577 -3.04 11.84 -41.19
N ILE A 578 -2.20 12.39 -40.32
CA ILE A 578 -0.74 12.42 -40.49
C ILE A 578 -0.17 11.34 -39.58
N VAL A 579 0.69 10.48 -40.12
CA VAL A 579 1.32 9.39 -39.39
C VAL A 579 2.84 9.58 -39.39
N TYR A 580 3.41 9.78 -38.20
CA TYR A 580 4.85 9.73 -37.99
C TYR A 580 5.22 8.31 -37.59
N GLN A 581 6.12 7.67 -38.32
CA GLN A 581 6.53 6.29 -38.07
C GLN A 581 8.05 6.18 -37.93
N ASN A 582 8.49 5.45 -36.91
CA ASN A 582 9.89 5.07 -36.75
C ASN A 582 9.99 3.61 -36.29
N THR A 583 11.18 3.04 -36.27
CA THR A 583 11.40 1.64 -35.93
C THR A 583 12.67 1.48 -35.12
N ILE A 584 12.57 0.82 -33.97
CA ILE A 584 13.73 0.39 -33.18
C ILE A 584 14.24 -0.91 -33.78
N ARG A 585 15.53 -0.96 -34.14
CA ARG A 585 16.19 -2.12 -34.74
C ARG A 585 17.52 -2.41 -34.04
N SER A 586 17.92 -3.68 -34.06
CA SER A 586 19.27 -4.09 -33.65
C SER A 586 20.33 -3.68 -34.68
N GLN A 587 21.52 -3.31 -34.24
CA GLN A 587 22.64 -2.88 -35.09
C GLN A 587 23.06 -3.89 -36.17
N ASN A 588 22.87 -5.18 -35.93
CA ASN A 588 23.15 -6.28 -36.88
C ASN A 588 21.90 -6.74 -37.66
N TYR A 589 20.89 -5.88 -37.80
CA TYR A 589 19.73 -6.17 -38.61
C TYR A 589 20.15 -6.30 -40.08
N SER A 590 20.26 -7.55 -40.56
CA SER A 590 20.48 -7.85 -41.97
C SER A 590 19.18 -8.28 -42.62
N SER A 591 18.91 -7.79 -43.83
CA SER A 591 17.85 -8.31 -44.71
C SER A 591 18.26 -9.62 -45.42
N ASP A 592 19.42 -10.18 -45.09
CA ASP A 592 19.92 -11.45 -45.64
C ASP A 592 19.11 -12.65 -45.16
N VAL A 593 19.10 -13.70 -45.97
CA VAL A 593 18.29 -14.93 -45.79
C VAL A 593 18.64 -15.70 -44.50
N ILE A 594 19.81 -15.47 -43.90
CA ILE A 594 20.29 -16.20 -42.71
C ILE A 594 20.74 -15.19 -41.65
N SER A 595 20.00 -15.08 -40.55
CA SER A 595 20.48 -14.48 -39.30
C SER A 595 20.87 -15.57 -38.31
N ARG A 596 21.94 -15.34 -37.54
CA ARG A 596 22.40 -16.22 -36.46
C ARG A 596 22.16 -15.64 -35.06
N HIS A 597 21.54 -14.46 -34.98
CA HIS A 597 21.20 -13.75 -33.75
C HIS A 597 19.74 -13.31 -33.80
N ASP A 598 19.11 -13.15 -32.64
CA ASP A 598 17.75 -12.64 -32.54
C ASP A 598 17.69 -11.19 -33.04
N GLN A 599 16.92 -10.98 -34.10
CA GLN A 599 16.74 -9.65 -34.70
C GLN A 599 15.55 -8.96 -34.05
N VAL A 600 15.81 -7.82 -33.41
CA VAL A 600 14.76 -7.01 -32.77
C VAL A 600 14.27 -5.99 -33.79
N GLN A 601 12.95 -5.93 -33.97
CA GLN A 601 12.28 -4.89 -34.75
C GLN A 601 10.99 -4.48 -34.05
N ILE A 602 10.94 -3.24 -33.57
CA ILE A 602 9.76 -2.66 -32.90
C ILE A 602 9.33 -1.44 -33.69
N ASN A 603 8.23 -1.57 -34.42
CA ASN A 603 7.64 -0.47 -35.18
C ASN A 603 6.73 0.34 -34.25
N PHE A 604 6.85 1.66 -34.28
CA PHE A 604 5.93 2.54 -33.56
C PHE A 604 5.56 3.76 -34.40
N SER A 605 4.35 4.27 -34.18
CA SER A 605 3.81 5.36 -34.98
C SER A 605 2.85 6.25 -34.19
N CYS A 606 2.87 7.54 -34.49
CA CYS A 606 1.94 8.55 -33.99
C CYS A 606 0.99 8.98 -35.08
N VAL A 607 -0.32 8.75 -34.86
CA VAL A 607 -1.38 9.09 -35.80
C VAL A 607 -2.11 10.32 -35.29
N HIS A 608 -2.05 11.41 -36.03
CA HIS A 608 -2.74 12.66 -35.71
C HIS A 608 -3.86 12.89 -36.72
N SER A 609 -5.10 12.98 -36.24
CA SER A 609 -6.22 13.41 -37.06
C SER A 609 -5.97 14.80 -37.60
N GLN A 610 -6.17 14.98 -38.91
CA GLN A 610 -6.24 16.32 -39.48
C GLN A 610 -7.49 17.04 -38.94
N PRO A 611 -7.45 18.37 -38.73
CA PRO A 611 -8.55 19.10 -38.13
C PRO A 611 -9.89 18.94 -38.88
N ASN A 612 -10.97 18.59 -38.17
CA ASN A 612 -12.35 18.87 -38.61
C ASN A 612 -12.71 20.30 -38.21
N ILE A 613 -13.17 21.12 -39.15
CA ILE A 613 -13.23 22.57 -38.98
C ILE A 613 -14.68 23.03 -38.85
N ASN A 614 -15.02 23.63 -37.71
CA ASN A 614 -16.29 24.36 -37.53
C ASN A 614 -16.17 25.76 -38.15
N THR A 615 -17.07 26.10 -39.06
CA THR A 615 -17.20 27.44 -39.66
C THR A 615 -17.41 28.50 -38.57
N ALA A 616 -16.59 29.55 -38.58
CA ALA A 616 -16.82 30.75 -37.79
C ALA A 616 -16.92 31.96 -38.73
N THR A 617 -18.02 32.72 -38.63
CA THR A 617 -18.41 33.80 -39.56
C THR A 617 -18.27 35.17 -38.90
N PHE A 618 -17.49 36.11 -39.47
CA PHE A 618 -17.33 37.47 -38.92
C PHE A 618 -17.11 38.54 -40.02
N ARG A 619 -17.19 39.83 -39.63
CA ARG A 619 -17.22 41.03 -40.50
C ARG A 619 -15.82 41.67 -40.61
N ILE A 620 -15.35 42.12 -41.78
CA ILE A 620 -14.12 42.97 -41.89
C ILE A 620 -14.41 44.41 -41.44
N ARG A 621 -14.98 44.57 -40.25
CA ARG A 621 -14.76 45.79 -39.47
C ARG A 621 -13.68 45.57 -38.41
N ASP A 622 -13.15 44.36 -38.28
CA ASP A 622 -12.11 44.04 -37.30
C ASP A 622 -10.77 43.79 -38.01
N CYS A 623 -9.73 44.52 -37.59
CA CYS A 623 -8.40 44.49 -38.20
C CYS A 623 -7.72 43.13 -37.98
N SER A 624 -7.22 42.50 -39.06
CA SER A 624 -6.56 41.18 -39.10
C SER A 624 -7.31 40.07 -38.37
N VAL A 625 -7.86 39.09 -39.10
CA VAL A 625 -8.63 38.00 -38.48
C VAL A 625 -7.68 36.88 -38.09
N ALA A 626 -7.44 36.69 -36.80
CA ALA A 626 -6.66 35.57 -36.26
C ALA A 626 -7.59 34.50 -35.69
N GLN A 627 -7.67 33.33 -36.33
CA GLN A 627 -8.44 32.19 -35.85
C GLN A 627 -7.50 31.11 -35.29
N LYS A 628 -7.66 30.80 -33.99
CA LYS A 628 -6.93 29.72 -33.35
C LYS A 628 -7.59 28.38 -33.67
N ILE A 629 -6.93 27.56 -34.47
CA ILE A 629 -7.39 26.22 -34.85
C ILE A 629 -6.70 25.24 -33.90
N SER A 630 -7.51 24.60 -33.05
CA SER A 630 -7.06 23.60 -32.08
C SER A 630 -7.69 22.26 -32.45
N CYS A 631 -6.93 21.32 -32.99
CA CYS A 631 -7.43 19.97 -33.25
C CYS A 631 -6.39 18.91 -32.95
N GLY A 632 -6.71 18.01 -32.02
CA GLY A 632 -5.76 17.06 -31.49
C GLY A 632 -4.54 17.80 -30.92
N VAL A 633 -3.36 17.43 -31.41
CA VAL A 633 -2.07 17.97 -30.94
C VAL A 633 -1.66 19.23 -31.73
N TRP A 634 -2.42 19.63 -32.77
CA TRP A 634 -2.11 20.78 -33.61
C TRP A 634 -2.75 22.06 -33.07
N ASN A 635 -1.91 23.05 -32.76
CA ASN A 635 -2.33 24.35 -32.25
C ASN A 635 -1.66 25.47 -33.05
N TYR A 636 -2.36 25.98 -34.07
CA TYR A 636 -1.86 27.07 -34.91
C TYR A 636 -2.93 28.14 -35.12
N THR A 637 -2.49 29.35 -35.42
CA THR A 637 -3.35 30.50 -35.67
C THR A 637 -3.29 30.86 -37.14
N LEU A 638 -4.41 30.75 -37.85
CA LEU A 638 -4.55 31.22 -39.23
C LEU A 638 -4.91 32.70 -39.21
N ILE A 639 -4.18 33.51 -39.96
CA ILE A 639 -4.41 34.95 -40.07
C ILE A 639 -4.64 35.32 -41.54
N ILE A 640 -5.71 36.04 -41.83
CA ILE A 640 -5.89 36.66 -43.16
C ILE A 640 -5.72 38.17 -43.07
N LYS A 641 -4.93 38.70 -44.00
CA LYS A 641 -4.74 40.14 -44.20
C LYS A 641 -4.99 40.49 -45.65
N ALA A 642 -5.66 41.62 -45.86
CA ALA A 642 -5.80 42.23 -47.16
C ALA A 642 -4.97 43.51 -47.23
N TYR A 643 -4.36 43.78 -48.38
CA TYR A 643 -3.48 44.92 -48.63
C TYR A 643 -3.87 45.65 -49.90
N THR A 644 -3.63 46.96 -49.93
CA THR A 644 -3.88 47.82 -51.11
C THR A 644 -2.65 47.99 -52.00
N ASP A 645 -1.51 47.43 -51.62
CA ASP A 645 -0.25 47.48 -52.35
C ASP A 645 0.40 46.10 -52.51
N ALA A 646 1.16 45.92 -53.58
CA ALA A 646 1.87 44.67 -53.87
C ALA A 646 2.97 44.34 -52.84
N GLY A 647 3.47 45.32 -52.10
CA GLY A 647 4.50 45.14 -51.08
C GLY A 647 3.97 44.67 -49.72
N GLN A 648 2.66 44.45 -49.58
CA GLN A 648 2.00 44.05 -48.32
C GLN A 648 2.29 45.03 -47.16
N THR A 649 2.45 46.32 -47.47
CA THR A 649 2.80 47.34 -46.47
C THR A 649 1.59 48.14 -45.97
N GLN A 650 0.55 48.27 -46.80
CA GLN A 650 -0.67 49.02 -46.55
C GLN A 650 -1.84 48.06 -46.37
N VAL A 651 -2.03 47.62 -45.12
CA VAL A 651 -3.18 46.81 -44.72
C VAL A 651 -4.47 47.60 -44.94
N VAL A 652 -5.51 46.92 -45.41
CA VAL A 652 -6.85 47.45 -45.52
C VAL A 652 -7.42 47.67 -44.12
N GLN A 653 -7.69 48.93 -43.77
CA GLN A 653 -8.19 49.34 -42.46
C GLN A 653 -9.66 49.77 -42.51
N LEU A 654 -10.28 49.97 -41.33
CA LEU A 654 -11.69 50.34 -41.15
C LEU A 654 -12.15 51.55 -41.99
N ASN A 655 -11.24 52.47 -42.31
CA ASN A 655 -11.52 53.72 -43.04
C ASN A 655 -10.88 53.75 -44.44
N SER A 656 -10.36 52.63 -44.93
CA SER A 656 -9.74 52.53 -46.25
C SER A 656 -10.83 52.53 -47.33
N GLU A 657 -10.98 53.62 -48.07
CA GLU A 657 -11.82 53.66 -49.26
C GLU A 657 -11.22 52.77 -50.35
N VAL A 658 -11.88 51.66 -50.68
CA VAL A 658 -11.48 50.83 -51.81
C VAL A 658 -12.46 50.93 -52.94
N ARG A 659 -11.88 51.17 -54.12
CA ARG A 659 -12.62 51.50 -55.33
C ARG A 659 -12.87 50.23 -56.13
N LEU A 660 -13.99 50.19 -56.86
CA LEU A 660 -14.18 49.18 -57.90
C LEU A 660 -12.97 49.18 -58.83
N ASN A 661 -12.56 47.99 -59.24
CA ASN A 661 -11.40 47.74 -60.08
C ASN A 661 -10.02 48.11 -59.45
N GLN A 662 -9.98 48.46 -58.16
CA GLN A 662 -8.73 48.55 -57.41
C GLN A 662 -8.21 47.16 -57.10
N ARG A 663 -6.91 46.91 -57.33
CA ARG A 663 -6.29 45.63 -57.03
C ARG A 663 -6.07 45.48 -55.52
N ILE A 664 -6.44 44.32 -54.99
CA ILE A 664 -6.29 43.93 -53.58
C ILE A 664 -5.47 42.66 -53.51
N TRP A 665 -4.49 42.65 -52.61
CA TRP A 665 -3.67 41.48 -52.29
C TRP A 665 -4.16 40.86 -51.00
N VAL A 666 -4.35 39.56 -50.97
CA VAL A 666 -4.82 38.80 -49.82
C VAL A 666 -3.76 37.78 -49.45
N GLU A 667 -3.28 37.88 -48.23
CA GLU A 667 -2.31 36.97 -47.62
C GLU A 667 -3.01 36.14 -46.54
N LEU A 668 -2.85 34.83 -46.64
CA LEU A 668 -3.21 33.84 -45.63
C LEU A 668 -1.91 33.35 -45.00
N GLU A 669 -1.63 33.72 -43.75
CA GLU A 669 -0.44 33.29 -43.02
C GLU A 669 -0.82 32.41 -41.82
N THR A 670 0.04 31.48 -41.43
CA THR A 670 -0.17 30.65 -40.23
C THR A 670 0.95 30.84 -39.21
N ASN A 671 0.57 31.04 -37.95
CA ASN A 671 1.48 31.10 -36.81
C ASN A 671 1.40 29.79 -36.01
N GLY A 672 2.54 29.13 -35.79
CA GLY A 672 2.63 27.87 -35.05
C GLY A 672 2.73 26.60 -35.91
N LEU A 673 2.84 26.73 -37.24
CA LEU A 673 3.18 25.63 -38.15
C LEU A 673 4.66 25.70 -38.55
N ASP A 674 5.30 24.54 -38.74
CA ASP A 674 6.68 24.44 -39.24
C ASP A 674 6.69 24.22 -40.77
N GLY A 675 7.15 25.24 -41.51
CA GLY A 675 7.30 25.22 -42.97
C GLY A 675 8.34 24.25 -43.53
N SER A 676 9.13 23.62 -42.65
CA SER A 676 10.03 22.51 -42.98
C SER A 676 9.33 21.15 -43.03
N MET A 677 8.14 21.04 -42.44
CA MET A 677 7.36 19.80 -42.36
C MET A 677 6.13 19.86 -43.26
N VAL A 678 5.44 21.00 -43.26
CA VAL A 678 4.12 21.16 -43.87
C VAL A 678 4.00 22.55 -44.51
N THR A 679 3.37 22.61 -45.67
CA THR A 679 3.02 23.84 -46.39
C THR A 679 1.52 24.05 -46.40
N VAL A 680 1.08 25.29 -46.52
CA VAL A 680 -0.34 25.66 -46.62
C VAL A 680 -0.71 25.83 -48.10
N VAL A 681 -1.78 25.16 -48.52
CA VAL A 681 -2.30 25.25 -49.89
C VAL A 681 -3.72 25.79 -49.87
N SER A 682 -3.94 26.92 -50.55
CA SER A 682 -5.27 27.47 -50.81
C SER A 682 -5.93 26.71 -51.96
N ASP A 683 -6.82 25.76 -51.64
CA ASP A 683 -7.51 24.91 -52.61
C ASP A 683 -8.57 25.68 -53.41
N SER A 684 -9.41 26.46 -52.72
CA SER A 684 -10.38 27.33 -53.40
C SER A 684 -10.67 28.58 -52.60
N CYS A 685 -10.88 29.70 -53.26
CA CYS A 685 -11.31 30.94 -52.64
C CYS A 685 -12.44 31.54 -53.47
N TRP A 686 -13.48 32.07 -52.85
CA TRP A 686 -14.65 32.63 -53.51
C TRP A 686 -15.24 33.77 -52.71
N ALA A 687 -16.00 34.65 -53.35
CA ALA A 687 -16.71 35.71 -52.66
C ALA A 687 -18.23 35.52 -52.71
N THR A 688 -18.95 36.05 -51.72
CA THR A 688 -20.41 36.13 -51.67
C THR A 688 -20.86 37.52 -51.20
N ASP A 689 -22.14 37.84 -51.34
CA ASP A 689 -22.71 39.11 -50.87
C ASP A 689 -23.22 39.08 -49.41
N GLN A 690 -23.14 37.92 -48.76
CA GLN A 690 -23.56 37.69 -47.37
C GLN A 690 -22.49 36.91 -46.60
N ALA A 691 -22.52 36.99 -45.28
CA ALA A 691 -21.54 36.32 -44.41
C ALA A 691 -21.44 34.80 -44.61
N SER A 692 -22.52 34.15 -45.05
CA SER A 692 -22.52 32.71 -45.25
C SER A 692 -21.64 32.27 -46.43
N PRO A 693 -20.73 31.29 -46.25
CA PRO A 693 -19.91 30.73 -47.33
C PRO A 693 -20.73 30.03 -48.43
N THR A 694 -21.97 29.65 -48.13
CA THR A 694 -22.85 28.93 -49.07
C THR A 694 -23.94 29.83 -49.66
N SER A 695 -23.91 31.15 -49.41
CA SER A 695 -24.90 32.06 -49.99
C SER A 695 -24.69 32.27 -51.49
N SER A 696 -25.75 32.67 -52.18
CA SER A 696 -25.75 33.09 -53.58
C SER A 696 -26.18 34.54 -53.65
N PRO A 697 -25.55 35.39 -54.48
CA PRO A 697 -24.53 35.10 -55.51
C PRO A 697 -23.14 34.74 -54.96
N ARG A 698 -22.43 33.86 -55.69
CA ARG A 698 -21.06 33.40 -55.42
C ARG A 698 -20.16 33.68 -56.63
N HIS A 699 -18.94 34.16 -56.39
CA HIS A 699 -17.90 34.39 -57.41
C HIS A 699 -16.61 33.69 -57.02
N ASP A 700 -16.19 32.67 -57.76
CA ASP A 700 -14.94 31.95 -57.46
C ASP A 700 -13.72 32.77 -57.90
N LEU A 701 -12.71 32.88 -57.04
CA LEU A 701 -11.44 33.57 -57.28
C LEU A 701 -10.30 32.56 -57.49
N ILE A 702 -10.22 31.53 -56.65
CA ILE A 702 -9.27 30.42 -56.77
C ILE A 702 -10.03 29.10 -56.91
N ILE A 703 -9.62 28.27 -57.88
CA ILE A 703 -10.21 26.96 -58.18
C ILE A 703 -9.09 25.91 -58.27
N ASN A 704 -9.13 24.90 -57.39
CA ASN A 704 -8.12 23.84 -57.25
C ASN A 704 -6.67 24.39 -57.19
N GLY A 705 -6.45 25.44 -56.39
CA GLY A 705 -5.13 26.04 -56.21
C GLY A 705 -4.71 27.10 -57.23
N CYS A 706 -5.50 27.33 -58.28
CA CYS A 706 -5.17 28.24 -59.39
C CYS A 706 -6.16 29.39 -59.53
N ALA A 707 -5.71 30.52 -60.09
CA ALA A 707 -6.57 31.66 -60.39
C ALA A 707 -7.74 31.26 -61.32
N ASN A 708 -8.93 31.80 -61.07
CA ASN A 708 -10.11 31.51 -61.88
C ASN A 708 -9.90 32.01 -63.32
N PRO A 709 -9.89 31.12 -64.34
CA PRO A 709 -9.65 31.52 -65.73
C PRO A 709 -10.76 32.41 -66.32
N ALA A 710 -11.94 32.47 -65.69
CA ALA A 710 -13.04 33.34 -66.10
C ALA A 710 -12.88 34.79 -65.61
N ASP A 711 -11.98 35.05 -64.64
CA ASP A 711 -11.70 36.37 -64.11
C ASP A 711 -10.22 36.72 -64.32
N PRO A 712 -9.89 37.51 -65.37
CA PRO A 712 -8.49 37.82 -65.71
C PRO A 712 -7.83 38.75 -64.68
N THR A 713 -8.57 39.25 -63.69
CA THR A 713 -8.02 40.13 -62.66
C THR A 713 -7.40 39.35 -61.51
N VAL A 714 -7.70 38.05 -61.38
CA VAL A 714 -7.17 37.21 -60.32
C VAL A 714 -5.78 36.69 -60.67
N ALA A 715 -4.84 36.81 -59.73
CA ALA A 715 -3.54 36.17 -59.77
C ALA A 715 -3.31 35.41 -58.46
N VAL A 716 -2.51 34.33 -58.53
CA VAL A 716 -2.02 33.60 -57.37
C VAL A 716 -0.50 33.70 -57.39
N GLU A 717 0.06 34.39 -56.41
CA GLU A 717 1.44 34.82 -56.34
C GLU A 717 2.29 33.79 -55.61
N GLU A 718 1.78 33.27 -54.48
CA GLU A 718 2.42 32.21 -53.70
C GLU A 718 1.36 31.22 -53.22
N ASN A 719 1.53 29.93 -53.49
CA ASN A 719 0.63 28.88 -52.99
C ASN A 719 1.37 27.54 -52.88
N GLY A 720 1.37 26.92 -51.70
CA GLY A 720 2.05 25.63 -51.48
C GLY A 720 3.59 25.70 -51.40
N LEU A 721 4.16 26.88 -51.14
CA LEU A 721 5.62 27.08 -51.02
C LEU A 721 6.12 27.12 -49.57
N GLY A 722 5.26 27.52 -48.63
CA GLY A 722 5.57 27.68 -47.22
C GLY A 722 4.31 27.61 -46.35
N THR A 723 4.35 28.25 -45.18
CA THR A 723 3.21 28.34 -44.25
C THR A 723 2.26 29.51 -44.52
N SER A 724 2.42 30.16 -45.69
CA SER A 724 1.59 31.25 -46.18
C SER A 724 1.15 31.03 -47.64
N SER A 725 0.09 31.72 -48.03
CA SER A 725 -0.45 31.77 -49.39
C SER A 725 -0.87 33.21 -49.72
N LEU A 726 -0.54 33.68 -50.92
CA LEU A 726 -0.76 35.03 -51.38
C LEU A 726 -1.44 35.02 -52.75
N PHE A 727 -2.56 35.74 -52.86
CA PHE A 727 -3.26 35.95 -54.12
C PHE A 727 -3.75 37.39 -54.27
N SER A 728 -4.02 37.85 -55.49
CA SER A 728 -4.60 39.17 -55.74
C SER A 728 -5.77 39.14 -56.70
N PHE A 729 -6.68 40.12 -56.59
CA PHE A 729 -7.80 40.30 -57.51
C PHE A 729 -8.22 41.77 -57.59
N ASN A 730 -8.96 42.16 -58.63
CA ASN A 730 -9.53 43.51 -58.69
C ASN A 730 -10.89 43.54 -57.98
N MET A 731 -11.10 44.54 -57.13
CA MET A 731 -12.32 44.69 -56.36
C MET A 731 -13.55 44.82 -57.26
N PHE A 732 -14.65 44.18 -56.87
CA PHE A 732 -15.91 44.14 -57.60
C PHE A 732 -17.10 44.30 -56.65
N ARG A 733 -18.31 44.32 -57.20
CA ARG A 733 -19.56 44.29 -56.41
C ARG A 733 -20.58 43.36 -57.04
N PHE A 734 -21.41 42.73 -56.23
CA PHE A 734 -22.55 41.94 -56.70
C PHE A 734 -23.72 42.84 -57.11
N ILE A 735 -24.31 42.57 -58.27
CA ILE A 735 -25.44 43.34 -58.81
C ILE A 735 -26.70 43.02 -57.98
N GLY A 736 -27.32 44.04 -57.38
CA GLY A 736 -28.53 43.91 -56.56
C GLY A 736 -28.29 43.57 -55.08
N GLY A 737 -27.03 43.46 -54.64
CA GLY A 737 -26.65 43.22 -53.25
C GLY A 737 -26.46 44.51 -52.42
N SER A 738 -26.13 44.35 -51.13
CA SER A 738 -25.91 45.43 -50.15
C SER A 738 -24.65 46.27 -50.37
N GLY A 739 -23.87 45.96 -51.41
CA GLY A 739 -22.53 46.53 -51.64
C GLY A 739 -21.41 45.79 -50.89
N GLU A 740 -21.76 44.79 -50.07
CA GLU A 740 -20.82 43.98 -49.27
C GLU A 740 -20.26 42.78 -50.05
N VAL A 741 -18.95 42.47 -49.91
CA VAL A 741 -18.30 41.31 -50.58
C VAL A 741 -17.47 40.45 -49.62
N TYR A 742 -17.97 39.27 -49.24
CA TYR A 742 -17.40 38.30 -48.29
C TYR A 742 -16.54 37.23 -48.96
N LEU A 743 -15.26 37.11 -48.61
CA LEU A 743 -14.23 36.28 -49.23
C LEU A 743 -13.93 35.03 -48.43
N HIS A 744 -14.38 33.90 -48.91
CA HIS A 744 -14.22 32.58 -48.33
C HIS A 744 -13.01 31.88 -48.95
N CYS A 745 -12.16 31.24 -48.16
CA CYS A 745 -11.02 30.46 -48.65
C CYS A 745 -10.98 29.11 -47.96
N LYS A 746 -11.02 28.04 -48.75
CA LYS A 746 -10.75 26.66 -48.36
C LYS A 746 -9.26 26.34 -48.46
N LEU A 747 -8.64 25.96 -47.35
CA LEU A 747 -7.22 25.56 -47.25
C LEU A 747 -7.08 24.08 -46.91
N HIS A 748 -5.91 23.52 -47.24
CA HIS A 748 -5.42 22.24 -46.72
C HIS A 748 -3.92 22.31 -46.45
N LEU A 749 -3.43 21.41 -45.60
CA LEU A 749 -2.02 21.28 -45.26
C LEU A 749 -1.36 20.21 -46.15
N CYS A 750 -0.28 20.55 -46.84
CA CYS A 750 0.48 19.66 -47.71
C CYS A 750 1.87 19.35 -47.10
N PRO A 751 2.17 18.10 -46.71
CA PRO A 751 3.47 17.72 -46.18
C PRO A 751 4.58 17.85 -47.23
N LYS A 752 5.77 18.26 -46.79
CA LYS A 752 6.94 18.50 -47.64
C LYS A 752 7.81 17.23 -47.73
N GLU A 753 7.31 16.21 -48.40
CA GLU A 753 8.12 15.09 -48.96
C GLU A 753 8.21 15.25 -50.50
N ASP A 754 8.92 14.38 -51.23
CA ASP A 754 9.27 14.46 -52.68
C ASP A 754 8.10 14.72 -53.69
N THR A 755 6.88 14.96 -53.21
CA THR A 755 5.71 15.45 -53.93
C THR A 755 5.62 16.98 -53.99
N SER A 756 5.44 17.53 -55.19
CA SER A 756 5.24 18.96 -55.41
C SER A 756 3.93 19.46 -54.79
N CYS A 757 4.02 20.20 -53.67
CA CYS A 757 2.88 20.90 -53.04
C CYS A 757 2.39 22.13 -53.83
N THR A 758 3.12 22.57 -54.86
CA THR A 758 2.69 23.69 -55.73
C THR A 758 1.63 23.23 -56.73
N PRO A 759 0.45 23.87 -56.78
CA PRO A 759 -0.61 23.54 -57.75
C PRO A 759 -0.14 23.72 -59.21
N ASN A 760 -0.54 22.80 -60.10
CA ASN A 760 -0.18 22.89 -61.52
C ASN A 760 -1.26 23.63 -62.33
N CYS A 761 -1.00 24.88 -62.68
CA CYS A 761 -1.95 25.75 -63.38
C CYS A 761 -1.82 25.74 -64.93
N ASN A 762 -0.95 24.89 -65.51
CA ASN A 762 -0.68 24.85 -66.95
C ASN A 762 -1.67 24.00 -67.78
N ALA A 763 -2.71 23.43 -67.17
CA ALA A 763 -3.68 22.62 -67.88
C ALA A 763 -4.90 23.45 -68.32
N ALA A 764 -4.93 23.84 -69.60
CA ALA A 764 -6.14 24.34 -70.25
C ALA A 764 -7.33 23.40 -69.99
N ALA A 765 -8.48 23.98 -69.63
CA ALA A 765 -9.75 23.37 -69.26
C ALA A 765 -10.01 21.98 -69.88
N ARG A 766 -9.52 20.93 -69.22
CA ARG A 766 -10.05 19.57 -69.39
C ARG A 766 -10.89 19.26 -68.17
N ARG A 767 -12.21 19.21 -68.37
CA ARG A 767 -13.16 18.61 -67.42
C ARG A 767 -12.82 17.12 -67.34
N HIS A 768 -11.88 16.75 -66.48
CA HIS A 768 -11.59 15.35 -66.20
C HIS A 768 -12.76 14.81 -65.37
N ARG A 769 -13.37 13.72 -65.84
CA ARG A 769 -14.28 12.93 -64.98
C ARG A 769 -13.46 12.45 -63.78
N SER A 770 -14.00 12.68 -62.60
CA SER A 770 -13.48 12.21 -61.33
C SER A 770 -13.30 10.69 -61.37
N VAL A 771 -12.05 10.24 -61.26
CA VAL A 771 -11.72 8.92 -60.71
C VAL A 771 -11.30 9.18 -59.26
N GLY A 772 -11.85 8.37 -58.36
CA GLY A 772 -12.19 8.74 -57.00
C GLY A 772 -11.05 9.07 -56.02
N SER A 773 -11.52 9.42 -54.82
CA SER A 773 -10.77 9.78 -53.62
C SER A 773 -10.28 11.23 -53.53
N LYS A 774 -11.17 12.20 -53.79
CA LYS A 774 -11.12 13.50 -53.11
C LYS A 774 -11.57 13.27 -51.68
N TYR A 775 -10.68 13.50 -50.72
CA TYR A 775 -11.06 13.54 -49.32
C TYR A 775 -11.21 15.00 -48.91
N GLU A 776 -12.36 15.28 -48.31
CA GLU A 776 -12.73 16.55 -47.71
C GLU A 776 -12.15 16.63 -46.31
N GLY A 777 -11.14 17.49 -46.14
CA GLY A 777 -10.73 18.09 -44.86
C GLY A 777 -10.58 19.58 -45.12
N GLU A 778 -11.72 20.27 -45.23
CA GLU A 778 -11.82 21.64 -45.77
C GLU A 778 -11.63 22.70 -44.67
N ALA A 779 -10.66 23.60 -44.81
CA ALA A 779 -10.53 24.78 -43.94
C ALA A 779 -11.10 26.04 -44.59
N SER A 780 -12.39 26.36 -44.43
CA SER A 780 -13.02 27.56 -45.02
C SER A 780 -12.99 28.80 -44.10
N ILE A 781 -12.54 29.97 -44.58
CA ILE A 781 -12.51 31.24 -43.81
C ILE A 781 -12.97 32.45 -44.65
N SER A 782 -13.83 33.33 -44.11
CA SER A 782 -14.57 34.38 -44.85
C SER A 782 -14.17 35.86 -44.58
N MET A 783 -14.18 36.79 -45.56
CA MET A 783 -13.85 38.23 -45.40
C MET A 783 -14.68 39.26 -46.25
N SER A 784 -15.55 40.11 -45.68
CA SER A 784 -16.41 41.17 -46.32
C SER A 784 -15.84 42.55 -46.73
N TRP A 785 -16.26 43.19 -47.84
CA TRP A 785 -15.95 44.62 -48.19
C TRP A 785 -17.15 45.57 -48.39
N THR A 786 -17.16 46.69 -47.64
CA THR A 786 -17.83 48.03 -47.79
C THR A 786 -17.45 48.95 -48.95
N HIS A 787 -18.41 49.56 -49.66
CA HIS A 787 -18.20 50.81 -50.40
C HIS A 787 -18.57 52.05 -49.58
#